data_AF-V5AL66-F1
#
_entry.id   AF-V5AL66-F1
#
_cell.length_a   1.000
_cell.length_b   1.000
_cell.length_c   1.000
_cell.angle_alpha   90.00
_cell.angle_beta   90.00
_cell.angle_gamma   90.00
#
_symmetry.space_group_name_H-M   'P 1'
#
loop_
_entity.id
_entity.type
_entity.pdbx_description
1 polymer ?
#
loop_
_entity_poly.entity_id
_entity_poly.type
_entity_poly.pdbx_seq_one_letter_code
_entity_poly.pdbx_strand_id
1 'polypeptide(L)'
;MAGLPSVSVVPCDGCAAALACFDALTASFSNCVCSCRDGGVGDACLPFDVPSARAGGGGGDSPGCVSDVTLTESVTVGGGRATACFDSVVFSGPITVAVELRSMDAFADALNVTLRHCVLAGGAQLRIGGLSESTARLMPHALVNMTNVTSVEGTIVLHGAMPPNSSVLLANSTLRATVGGSQYVPTTRGHARSRYGPALVLDGVRLLSTRFVMTRSTVVCGGGSCAAILLERGLCANLSSVFYMDNCVVNAQTHVMYALASDLRVSGGSVFSIENSSWVASSINIYKGACEFGDVAVDGGSVLQIVSSTFRLGFAMLMANTLTVADGSWLVHRNNEFRTAYVVYVAKENGVAFRDQSVWSIIDNKFNYGLYLSTIAYMTSNWSPPSDSRPIIYGMCNEIRGSPVTDYGVDLNIGAPVMLLDCGACTVDAVCFAARTSSISGCECVCAAGGYGGTCLPAAVPDGLGPLPLPDAKETEVRCVHGGRISSVDYTDPGVHGLCLVNVTFTAAIVLDLWSFNASQHTLNITLLQCVLVGLSIKGSGACVHVNVAFSMLDSGELEFEGDFGVSSQILVAGSTLLLTSSHAIQFQRFSLGANSSLLLLDNLIEGEIYAVRLFFVVVDGSGVIVKGNTLRGVEEEFPLESAVFFESAILKNDGYIDVENNTMSAVSGIYFYGDIIVSSAGLLRVADCTFDGITLFFEPALVRLDSLVALEGGAQLRVEGNKVSAALVMGMPKSFYKMRLLGSGTAVVLAHNRLVDDSCPFAKMALSNMIVTSPARLVVGCSLQGDEEVSYDGVFPEEVEVFSCGTCNDDAACYIPGTESVDRGSCSCSCKDGWHGASCIPFEVPDTVVPPVAERAVDGDTGCVVDQTLSSLTLNMWKTHHCYVGVTFSGVGAALNFLLNRMPLHLPINITLTGCTFRGGAVLQFVGGAEASKSSGVLIRVSQTVMRSSVVVFALALPQHSDIAVTEVDAVQSSAVQLLESVNNMWSVMMLSDVVLSASSLLVSNVKARASGYGAFSLYSTGTLTLVRGSSLYARYCSFDNYTHLLHVNILSVSVHSVFALLNNTMSSGTSFLYQKQIFSVSDHSVLRVVGNSGSVSNAICAYNFWIIQ
;
A
#
# COMPACT_ATOMS: atom_id res chain seq x y z
N MET A 1 0.20 49.59 -47.77
CA MET A 1 0.68 50.45 -46.67
C MET A 1 -0.45 50.56 -45.66
N ALA A 2 -0.36 49.84 -44.55
CA ALA A 2 -1.27 49.96 -43.41
C ALA A 2 -0.97 51.29 -42.69
N GLY A 3 -2.00 52.03 -42.29
CA GLY A 3 -1.89 53.38 -41.71
C GLY A 3 -1.16 53.43 -40.37
N LEU A 4 0.16 53.24 -40.39
CA LEU A 4 1.07 53.47 -39.28
C LEU A 4 1.61 54.91 -39.35
N PRO A 5 1.57 55.69 -38.26
CA PRO A 5 1.96 57.11 -38.26
C PRO A 5 3.47 57.35 -38.49
N SER A 6 4.29 56.30 -38.43
CA SER A 6 5.68 56.30 -38.88
C SER A 6 6.11 54.88 -39.30
N VAL A 7 6.96 54.79 -40.32
CA VAL A 7 7.57 53.53 -40.77
C VAL A 7 9.08 53.76 -40.82
N SER A 8 9.83 53.04 -40.01
CA SER A 8 11.30 52.97 -40.09
C SER A 8 11.70 51.75 -40.92
N VAL A 9 12.37 51.99 -42.04
CA VAL A 9 12.88 50.93 -42.93
C VAL A 9 14.33 50.62 -42.55
N VAL A 10 14.62 49.37 -42.20
CA VAL A 10 15.97 48.88 -41.89
C VAL A 10 16.45 47.99 -43.03
N PRO A 11 17.72 48.10 -43.50
CA PRO A 11 18.27 47.20 -44.53
C PRO A 11 18.28 45.74 -44.07
N CYS A 12 18.20 44.78 -44.99
CA CYS A 12 18.21 43.34 -44.66
C CYS A 12 19.43 42.89 -43.84
N ASP A 13 20.54 43.65 -43.90
CA ASP A 13 21.81 43.36 -43.24
C ASP A 13 22.00 44.18 -41.94
N GLY A 14 21.02 45.03 -41.59
CA GLY A 14 21.03 45.87 -40.40
C GLY A 14 20.21 45.25 -39.27
N CYS A 15 20.75 45.26 -38.04
CA CYS A 15 20.02 44.85 -36.85
C CYS A 15 19.64 46.06 -36.01
N ALA A 16 18.39 46.11 -35.57
CA ALA A 16 17.90 47.13 -34.64
C ALA A 16 17.43 46.45 -33.37
N ALA A 17 17.69 47.08 -32.21
CA ALA A 17 17.23 46.56 -30.92
C ALA A 17 15.72 46.26 -30.92
N ALA A 18 14.92 47.18 -31.46
CA ALA A 18 13.47 47.05 -31.59
C ALA A 18 12.99 45.89 -32.50
N LEU A 19 13.90 45.30 -33.31
CA LEU A 19 13.60 44.15 -34.18
C LEU A 19 14.16 42.83 -33.63
N ALA A 20 15.24 42.88 -32.85
CA ALA A 20 15.98 41.71 -32.37
C ALA A 20 15.68 41.38 -30.89
N CYS A 21 15.24 42.35 -30.10
CA CYS A 21 15.12 42.26 -28.65
C CYS A 21 13.72 42.62 -28.16
N PHE A 22 13.32 42.07 -27.02
CA PHE A 22 12.16 42.53 -26.29
C PHE A 22 12.53 43.74 -25.43
N ASP A 23 12.19 44.94 -25.90
CA ASP A 23 12.62 46.22 -25.32
C ASP A 23 12.42 46.30 -23.79
N ALA A 24 11.28 45.79 -23.27
CA ALA A 24 10.94 45.89 -21.85
C ALA A 24 11.92 45.15 -20.92
N LEU A 25 12.55 44.07 -21.40
CA LEU A 25 13.51 43.26 -20.62
C LEU A 25 14.93 43.33 -21.18
N THR A 26 15.20 44.26 -22.10
CA THR A 26 16.54 44.48 -22.62
C THR A 26 17.29 45.47 -21.73
N ALA A 27 18.43 45.04 -21.19
CA ALA A 27 19.34 45.87 -20.43
C ALA A 27 20.25 46.69 -21.36
N SER A 28 20.75 46.06 -22.42
CA SER A 28 21.58 46.69 -23.44
C SER A 28 21.53 45.92 -24.76
N PHE A 29 21.83 46.61 -25.87
CA PHE A 29 21.91 46.02 -27.21
C PHE A 29 23.23 46.40 -27.86
N SER A 30 24.04 45.40 -28.25
CA SER A 30 25.30 45.62 -28.95
C SER A 30 25.58 44.44 -29.88
N ASN A 31 26.19 44.70 -31.05
CA ASN A 31 26.53 43.68 -32.04
C ASN A 31 25.37 42.73 -32.43
N CYS A 32 24.15 43.25 -32.54
CA CYS A 32 22.94 42.47 -32.84
C CYS A 32 22.52 41.45 -31.77
N VAL A 33 23.05 41.57 -30.55
CA VAL A 33 22.76 40.66 -29.43
C VAL A 33 22.16 41.46 -28.28
N CYS A 34 21.11 40.91 -27.69
CA CYS A 34 20.38 41.49 -26.57
C CYS A 34 21.01 41.00 -25.25
N SER A 35 21.27 41.91 -24.32
CA SER A 35 21.60 41.56 -22.93
C SER A 35 20.39 41.83 -22.04
N CYS A 36 20.02 40.88 -21.19
CA CYS A 36 18.72 40.87 -20.53
C CYS A 36 18.77 41.47 -19.13
N ARG A 37 17.70 42.14 -18.72
CA ARG A 37 17.43 42.50 -17.32
C ARG A 37 16.96 41.26 -16.56
N ASP A 38 16.99 41.31 -15.23
CA ASP A 38 16.49 40.22 -14.38
C ASP A 38 15.07 39.82 -14.79
N GLY A 39 14.88 38.53 -15.10
CA GLY A 39 13.63 37.97 -15.62
C GLY A 39 13.55 37.77 -17.15
N GLY A 40 14.52 38.26 -17.93
CA GLY A 40 14.65 37.98 -19.36
C GLY A 40 15.61 36.83 -19.67
N VAL A 41 15.19 35.87 -20.49
CA VAL A 41 15.90 34.62 -20.82
C VAL A 41 16.05 34.48 -22.35
N GLY A 42 17.20 33.95 -22.80
CA GLY A 42 17.52 33.73 -24.22
C GLY A 42 18.01 34.96 -25.00
N ASP A 43 18.45 34.74 -26.25
CA ASP A 43 19.15 35.73 -27.10
C ASP A 43 18.34 36.99 -27.44
N ALA A 44 17.02 36.97 -27.22
CA ALA A 44 16.10 38.09 -27.45
C ALA A 44 15.52 38.69 -26.15
N CYS A 45 15.98 38.25 -24.97
CA CYS A 45 15.54 38.73 -23.66
C CYS A 45 14.04 38.59 -23.41
N LEU A 46 13.51 37.39 -23.66
CA LEU A 46 12.09 37.10 -23.51
C LEU A 46 11.76 36.72 -22.06
N PRO A 47 10.52 36.90 -21.59
CA PRO A 47 10.15 36.56 -20.20
C PRO A 47 10.23 35.05 -19.86
N PHE A 48 10.45 34.16 -20.83
CA PHE A 48 10.50 32.69 -20.65
C PHE A 48 11.31 32.00 -21.76
N ASP A 49 11.88 30.84 -21.44
CA ASP A 49 12.83 30.09 -22.27
C ASP A 49 12.14 29.34 -23.43
N VAL A 50 12.78 29.31 -24.60
CA VAL A 50 12.32 28.54 -25.78
C VAL A 50 13.24 27.32 -25.92
N PRO A 51 12.75 26.07 -25.86
CA PRO A 51 13.60 24.90 -25.98
C PRO A 51 14.32 24.84 -27.33
N SER A 52 15.66 24.80 -27.27
CA SER A 52 16.56 24.57 -28.39
C SER A 52 16.55 23.11 -28.83
N ALA A 53 16.51 22.89 -30.13
CA ALA A 53 16.57 21.56 -30.74
C ALA A 53 17.96 20.93 -30.55
N ARG A 54 18.02 19.69 -30.03
CA ARG A 54 19.22 18.84 -30.14
C ARG A 54 19.36 18.41 -31.61
N ALA A 55 20.42 18.88 -32.26
CA ALA A 55 20.93 18.28 -33.48
C ALA A 55 21.80 17.07 -33.11
N GLY A 56 21.57 15.94 -33.77
CA GLY A 56 22.44 14.78 -33.66
C GLY A 56 23.82 15.03 -34.29
N GLY A 57 24.82 14.30 -33.81
CA GLY A 57 26.06 14.03 -34.54
C GLY A 57 27.35 14.31 -33.78
N GLY A 58 27.97 13.23 -33.27
CA GLY A 58 29.39 12.96 -33.48
C GLY A 58 30.44 13.55 -32.53
N GLY A 59 30.94 12.69 -31.62
CA GLY A 59 32.38 12.46 -31.38
C GLY A 59 33.14 13.38 -30.40
N GLY A 60 33.80 12.75 -29.41
CA GLY A 60 35.02 13.28 -28.78
C GLY A 60 35.02 13.41 -27.25
N ASP A 61 35.51 12.36 -26.57
CA ASP A 61 36.28 12.34 -25.31
C ASP A 61 35.85 13.19 -24.09
N SER A 62 35.06 12.58 -23.18
CA SER A 62 35.02 12.78 -21.71
C SER A 62 33.94 11.84 -21.09
N PRO A 63 34.17 11.14 -19.94
CA PRO A 63 33.31 10.06 -19.47
C PRO A 63 32.05 10.58 -18.76
N GLY A 64 31.01 10.89 -19.52
CA GLY A 64 29.67 11.16 -18.98
C GLY A 64 28.98 9.87 -18.50
N CYS A 65 28.27 9.94 -17.38
CA CYS A 65 27.30 8.93 -16.99
C CYS A 65 26.22 8.79 -18.06
N VAL A 66 25.71 7.59 -18.26
CA VAL A 66 24.48 7.40 -19.04
C VAL A 66 23.35 7.94 -18.17
N SER A 67 22.68 9.01 -18.62
CA SER A 67 21.59 9.62 -17.85
C SER A 67 20.34 9.89 -18.66
N ASP A 68 19.20 9.92 -17.96
CA ASP A 68 17.88 10.36 -18.47
C ASP A 68 17.41 9.59 -19.72
N VAL A 69 17.70 8.29 -19.75
CA VAL A 69 17.33 7.39 -20.85
C VAL A 69 16.60 6.15 -20.36
N THR A 70 15.73 5.62 -21.22
CA THR A 70 15.10 4.31 -21.03
C THR A 70 15.81 3.28 -21.91
N LEU A 71 16.31 2.21 -21.30
CA LEU A 71 16.89 1.07 -21.98
C LEU A 71 15.84 -0.03 -22.09
N THR A 72 15.55 -0.42 -23.33
CA THR A 72 14.60 -1.50 -23.68
C THR A 72 15.29 -2.68 -24.36
N GLU A 73 16.61 -2.63 -24.52
CA GLU A 73 17.43 -3.71 -25.05
C GLU A 73 18.51 -4.11 -24.04
N SER A 74 18.90 -5.40 -24.06
CA SER A 74 19.96 -5.94 -23.21
C SER A 74 21.32 -5.35 -23.59
N VAL A 75 22.12 -4.97 -22.59
CA VAL A 75 23.42 -4.32 -22.79
C VAL A 75 24.46 -4.97 -21.89
N THR A 76 25.65 -5.23 -22.44
CA THR A 76 26.83 -5.59 -21.65
C THR A 76 27.79 -4.41 -21.60
N VAL A 77 28.12 -3.96 -20.39
CA VAL A 77 29.03 -2.84 -20.13
C VAL A 77 30.35 -3.37 -19.61
N GLY A 78 31.43 -2.82 -20.18
CA GLY A 78 32.80 -3.15 -19.80
C GLY A 78 33.77 -3.26 -20.97
N GLY A 79 33.57 -2.58 -22.11
CA GLY A 79 34.50 -2.61 -23.24
C GLY A 79 35.86 -1.92 -22.99
N GLY A 80 36.67 -2.41 -22.04
CA GLY A 80 37.99 -1.89 -21.70
C GLY A 80 37.98 -0.56 -20.93
N ARG A 81 36.83 -0.17 -20.36
CA ARG A 81 36.70 1.06 -19.54
C ARG A 81 36.83 0.73 -18.05
N ALA A 82 37.43 1.64 -17.30
CA ALA A 82 37.53 1.56 -15.84
C ALA A 82 36.22 1.94 -15.12
N THR A 83 35.29 2.61 -15.81
CA THR A 83 34.06 3.14 -15.21
C THR A 83 32.80 2.75 -15.98
N ALA A 84 31.75 2.38 -15.24
CA ALA A 84 30.39 2.18 -15.69
C ALA A 84 29.44 3.02 -14.82
N CYS A 85 28.77 4.00 -15.39
CA CYS A 85 27.91 4.92 -14.63
C CYS A 85 26.53 5.07 -15.28
N PHE A 86 25.50 4.91 -14.46
CA PHE A 86 24.10 5.15 -14.79
C PHE A 86 23.47 6.10 -13.76
N ASP A 87 22.79 7.14 -14.23
CA ASP A 87 22.07 8.10 -13.38
C ASP A 87 20.67 8.35 -13.95
N SER A 88 19.61 8.13 -13.18
CA SER A 88 18.23 8.37 -13.64
C SER A 88 17.86 7.55 -14.88
N VAL A 89 18.40 6.32 -14.99
CA VAL A 89 18.16 5.39 -16.10
C VAL A 89 17.04 4.42 -15.76
N VAL A 90 16.14 4.19 -16.71
CA VAL A 90 15.05 3.22 -16.57
C VAL A 90 15.36 1.98 -17.41
N PHE A 91 15.56 0.84 -16.76
CA PHE A 91 15.68 -0.47 -17.41
C PHE A 91 14.28 -1.08 -17.51
N SER A 92 13.73 -1.21 -18.72
CA SER A 92 12.34 -1.60 -18.92
C SER A 92 12.20 -2.87 -19.75
N GLY A 93 11.40 -3.81 -19.23
CA GLY A 93 11.11 -5.09 -19.88
C GLY A 93 12.07 -6.21 -19.42
N PRO A 94 11.93 -7.42 -19.98
CA PRO A 94 12.72 -8.60 -19.60
C PRO A 94 14.14 -8.56 -20.18
N ILE A 95 14.84 -7.44 -20.00
CA ILE A 95 16.20 -7.22 -20.49
C ILE A 95 17.23 -7.60 -19.44
N THR A 96 18.45 -7.87 -19.89
CA THR A 96 19.59 -8.07 -19.00
C THR A 96 20.63 -6.98 -19.25
N VAL A 97 20.96 -6.24 -18.20
CA VAL A 97 22.09 -5.30 -18.18
C VAL A 97 23.22 -5.94 -17.40
N ALA A 98 24.27 -6.34 -18.10
CA ALA A 98 25.43 -7.01 -17.52
C ALA A 98 26.59 -6.01 -17.35
N VAL A 99 27.17 -5.93 -16.16
CA VAL A 99 28.43 -5.23 -15.90
C VAL A 99 29.47 -6.28 -15.56
N GLU A 100 30.34 -6.62 -16.51
CA GLU A 100 31.33 -7.68 -16.34
C GLU A 100 32.69 -7.11 -15.92
N LEU A 101 33.08 -7.30 -14.66
CA LEU A 101 34.36 -6.80 -14.13
C LEU A 101 35.57 -7.32 -14.92
N ARG A 102 35.48 -8.53 -15.48
CA ARG A 102 36.55 -9.13 -16.32
C ARG A 102 36.85 -8.31 -17.57
N SER A 103 35.85 -7.65 -18.13
CA SER A 103 35.99 -6.91 -19.39
C SER A 103 36.52 -5.49 -19.17
N MET A 104 36.40 -4.96 -17.94
CA MET A 104 36.86 -3.64 -17.55
C MET A 104 38.39 -3.53 -17.54
N ASP A 105 38.89 -2.29 -17.48
CA ASP A 105 40.33 -2.00 -17.55
C ASP A 105 41.10 -2.57 -16.33
N ALA A 106 41.80 -3.68 -16.55
CA ALA A 106 42.60 -4.35 -15.54
C ALA A 106 43.84 -3.55 -15.09
N PHE A 107 44.20 -2.47 -15.79
CA PHE A 107 45.35 -1.62 -15.45
C PHE A 107 44.94 -0.30 -14.77
N ALA A 108 43.65 -0.07 -14.57
CA ALA A 108 43.15 1.10 -13.86
C ALA A 108 43.43 1.04 -12.36
N ASP A 109 43.50 2.21 -11.70
CA ASP A 109 43.68 2.28 -10.24
C ASP A 109 42.52 1.61 -9.48
N ALA A 110 41.28 1.74 -10.00
CA ALA A 110 40.06 1.14 -9.46
C ALA A 110 39.01 0.93 -10.55
N LEU A 111 38.12 -0.05 -10.36
CA LEU A 111 36.94 -0.26 -11.20
C LEU A 111 35.72 0.39 -10.56
N ASN A 112 35.10 1.36 -11.21
CA ASN A 112 33.93 2.06 -10.67
C ASN A 112 32.63 1.66 -11.37
N VAL A 113 31.66 1.20 -10.60
CA VAL A 113 30.29 0.91 -11.06
C VAL A 113 29.32 1.72 -10.22
N THR A 114 28.64 2.68 -10.83
CA THR A 114 27.73 3.59 -10.10
C THR A 114 26.34 3.60 -10.71
N LEU A 115 25.32 3.39 -9.87
CA LEU A 115 23.92 3.51 -10.21
C LEU A 115 23.25 4.49 -9.24
N ARG A 116 22.63 5.53 -9.78
CA ARG A 116 21.92 6.57 -9.01
C ARG A 116 20.54 6.81 -9.59
N HIS A 117 19.50 6.84 -8.76
CA HIS A 117 18.13 7.14 -9.20
C HIS A 117 17.63 6.23 -10.34
N CYS A 118 18.20 5.02 -10.47
CA CYS A 118 17.84 4.10 -11.54
C CYS A 118 16.57 3.31 -11.19
N VAL A 119 15.79 2.98 -12.20
CA VAL A 119 14.57 2.16 -12.05
C VAL A 119 14.71 0.87 -12.85
N LEU A 120 14.51 -0.28 -12.20
CA LEU A 120 14.38 -1.59 -12.87
C LEU A 120 12.91 -1.96 -12.91
N ALA A 121 12.33 -2.12 -14.10
CA ALA A 121 10.91 -2.36 -14.27
C ALA A 121 10.62 -3.52 -15.25
N GLY A 122 9.53 -4.24 -15.01
CA GLY A 122 8.99 -5.21 -15.97
C GLY A 122 9.87 -6.43 -16.20
N GLY A 123 10.52 -6.93 -15.15
CA GLY A 123 11.36 -8.14 -15.23
C GLY A 123 12.83 -7.90 -15.56
N ALA A 124 13.28 -6.64 -15.60
CA ALA A 124 14.66 -6.29 -15.93
C ALA A 124 15.66 -6.88 -14.92
N GLN A 125 16.79 -7.38 -15.43
CA GLN A 125 17.87 -7.93 -14.62
C GLN A 125 19.13 -7.09 -14.73
N LEU A 126 19.63 -6.59 -13.60
CA LEU A 126 20.96 -6.00 -13.50
C LEU A 126 21.94 -7.04 -12.96
N ARG A 127 22.86 -7.53 -13.79
CA ARG A 127 23.86 -8.53 -13.39
C ARG A 127 25.23 -7.88 -13.26
N ILE A 128 25.78 -7.86 -12.04
CA ILE A 128 27.15 -7.41 -11.78
C ILE A 128 28.01 -8.66 -11.65
N GLY A 129 28.77 -8.94 -12.72
CA GLY A 129 29.59 -10.13 -12.87
C GLY A 129 30.96 -9.95 -12.24
N GLY A 130 31.17 -10.62 -11.11
CA GLY A 130 32.46 -10.84 -10.48
C GLY A 130 33.29 -11.92 -11.19
N LEU A 131 34.33 -12.39 -10.51
CA LEU A 131 35.43 -13.13 -11.13
C LEU A 131 35.60 -14.53 -10.52
N SER A 132 36.38 -15.39 -11.19
CA SER A 132 36.99 -16.53 -10.50
C SER A 132 37.99 -16.02 -9.45
N GLU A 133 38.11 -16.71 -8.32
CA GLU A 133 38.97 -16.27 -7.21
C GLU A 133 40.42 -16.01 -7.63
N SER A 134 40.98 -16.85 -8.50
CA SER A 134 42.34 -16.66 -9.04
C SER A 134 42.48 -15.38 -9.87
N THR A 135 41.44 -14.99 -10.59
CA THR A 135 41.40 -13.76 -11.38
C THR A 135 41.10 -12.54 -10.52
N ALA A 136 40.23 -12.67 -9.51
CA ALA A 136 39.88 -11.61 -8.59
C ALA A 136 41.12 -11.01 -7.92
N ARG A 137 42.09 -11.84 -7.52
CA ARG A 137 43.36 -11.41 -6.91
C ARG A 137 44.29 -10.65 -7.85
N LEU A 138 44.07 -10.74 -9.16
CA LEU A 138 44.89 -10.08 -10.19
C LEU A 138 44.24 -8.79 -10.71
N MET A 139 43.00 -8.50 -10.29
CA MET A 139 42.25 -7.33 -10.74
C MET A 139 42.34 -6.19 -9.71
N PRO A 140 42.27 -4.93 -10.16
CA PRO A 140 42.18 -3.79 -9.26
C PRO A 140 40.89 -3.85 -8.43
N HIS A 141 40.89 -3.15 -7.30
CA HIS A 141 39.74 -3.10 -6.40
C HIS A 141 38.52 -2.46 -7.09
N ALA A 142 37.33 -2.98 -6.79
CA ALA A 142 36.08 -2.54 -7.39
C ALA A 142 35.22 -1.74 -6.40
N LEU A 143 34.70 -0.61 -6.84
CA LEU A 143 33.75 0.23 -6.11
C LEU A 143 32.39 0.17 -6.81
N VAL A 144 31.49 -0.65 -6.28
CA VAL A 144 30.11 -0.79 -6.74
C VAL A 144 29.20 0.01 -5.82
N ASN A 145 28.56 1.06 -6.33
CA ASN A 145 27.71 1.95 -5.56
C ASN A 145 26.33 2.08 -6.20
N MET A 146 25.32 1.57 -5.50
CA MET A 146 23.91 1.59 -5.90
C MET A 146 23.13 2.41 -4.86
N THR A 147 22.69 3.60 -5.23
CA THR A 147 21.99 4.53 -4.33
C THR A 147 20.70 5.01 -4.95
N ASN A 148 19.62 5.09 -4.18
CA ASN A 148 18.29 5.50 -4.67
C ASN A 148 17.83 4.65 -5.86
N VAL A 149 18.07 3.35 -5.83
CA VAL A 149 17.62 2.42 -6.87
C VAL A 149 16.22 1.93 -6.52
N THR A 150 15.31 2.00 -7.49
CA THR A 150 13.95 1.47 -7.36
C THR A 150 13.79 0.27 -8.27
N SER A 151 13.34 -0.87 -7.76
CA SER A 151 13.00 -2.04 -8.56
C SER A 151 11.53 -2.38 -8.40
N VAL A 152 10.83 -2.55 -9.51
CA VAL A 152 9.43 -3.02 -9.59
C VAL A 152 9.41 -4.20 -10.54
N GLU A 153 9.40 -5.40 -9.97
CA GLU A 153 9.57 -6.68 -10.68
C GLU A 153 10.95 -6.91 -11.30
N GLY A 154 11.92 -6.03 -11.04
CA GLY A 154 13.31 -6.22 -11.47
C GLY A 154 14.17 -6.98 -10.45
N THR A 155 15.26 -7.55 -10.91
CA THR A 155 16.19 -8.33 -10.09
C THR A 155 17.62 -7.82 -10.22
N ILE A 156 18.28 -7.55 -9.08
CA ILE A 156 19.72 -7.28 -9.04
C ILE A 156 20.45 -8.58 -8.73
N VAL A 157 21.46 -8.93 -9.53
CA VAL A 157 22.25 -10.15 -9.38
C VAL A 157 23.72 -9.78 -9.18
N LEU A 158 24.29 -10.20 -8.06
CA LEU A 158 25.72 -10.17 -7.81
C LEU A 158 26.28 -11.58 -7.98
N HIS A 159 27.27 -11.77 -8.84
CA HIS A 159 27.81 -13.11 -9.13
C HIS A 159 29.32 -13.18 -8.94
N GLY A 160 29.86 -14.25 -8.36
CA GLY A 160 31.29 -14.55 -8.33
C GLY A 160 32.12 -13.80 -7.27
N ALA A 161 33.46 -13.93 -7.35
CA ALA A 161 34.38 -13.36 -6.39
C ALA A 161 34.68 -11.87 -6.68
N MET A 162 34.63 -11.04 -5.64
CA MET A 162 35.06 -9.64 -5.72
C MET A 162 36.58 -9.53 -5.62
N PRO A 163 37.21 -8.58 -6.34
CA PRO A 163 38.63 -8.28 -6.16
C PRO A 163 38.94 -7.90 -4.70
N PRO A 164 40.15 -8.17 -4.19
CA PRO A 164 40.53 -7.78 -2.85
C PRO A 164 40.35 -6.28 -2.59
N ASN A 165 39.98 -5.91 -1.36
CA ASN A 165 39.78 -4.52 -0.93
C ASN A 165 38.65 -3.77 -1.67
N SER A 166 37.70 -4.50 -2.26
CA SER A 166 36.55 -3.93 -2.96
C SER A 166 35.45 -3.44 -2.01
N SER A 167 34.51 -2.67 -2.54
CA SER A 167 33.28 -2.29 -1.84
C SER A 167 32.05 -2.38 -2.71
N VAL A 168 30.98 -2.95 -2.15
CA VAL A 168 29.63 -2.99 -2.71
C VAL A 168 28.70 -2.28 -1.74
N LEU A 169 28.06 -1.20 -2.19
CA LEU A 169 27.09 -0.43 -1.42
C LEU A 169 25.74 -0.45 -2.12
N LEU A 170 24.69 -0.83 -1.39
CA LEU A 170 23.29 -0.68 -1.77
C LEU A 170 22.59 0.15 -0.70
N ALA A 171 22.25 1.40 -1.01
CA ALA A 171 21.72 2.34 -0.03
C ALA A 171 20.47 3.07 -0.51
N ASN A 172 19.58 3.44 0.42
CA ASN A 172 18.39 4.25 0.15
C ASN A 172 17.53 3.70 -0.99
N SER A 173 17.44 2.38 -1.12
CA SER A 173 16.86 1.73 -2.30
C SER A 173 15.61 0.93 -1.94
N THR A 174 14.66 0.85 -2.88
CA THR A 174 13.40 0.12 -2.72
C THR A 174 13.31 -0.95 -3.78
N LEU A 175 13.42 -2.22 -3.40
CA LEU A 175 13.43 -3.35 -4.33
C LEU A 175 12.19 -4.21 -4.13
N ARG A 176 11.30 -4.24 -5.11
CA ARG A 176 10.07 -5.04 -5.10
C ARG A 176 10.10 -6.07 -6.21
N ALA A 177 9.73 -7.30 -5.90
CA ALA A 177 9.55 -8.36 -6.87
C ALA A 177 8.42 -9.32 -6.47
N THR A 178 7.83 -9.97 -7.46
CA THR A 178 6.86 -11.06 -7.26
C THR A 178 7.28 -12.29 -8.04
N VAL A 179 6.76 -13.46 -7.66
CA VAL A 179 6.98 -14.72 -8.39
C VAL A 179 6.51 -14.63 -9.86
N GLY A 180 5.50 -13.80 -10.15
CA GLY A 180 4.95 -13.61 -11.48
C GLY A 180 5.75 -12.64 -12.35
N GLY A 181 6.26 -11.55 -11.75
CA GLY A 181 6.94 -10.47 -12.49
C GLY A 181 8.44 -10.66 -12.64
N SER A 182 9.15 -11.21 -11.64
CA SER A 182 10.58 -11.51 -11.77
C SER A 182 10.83 -12.53 -12.88
N GLN A 183 11.84 -12.26 -13.70
CA GLN A 183 12.31 -13.13 -14.80
C GLN A 183 13.55 -13.93 -14.42
N TYR A 184 13.96 -13.90 -13.15
CA TYR A 184 15.13 -14.66 -12.71
C TYR A 184 14.82 -16.16 -12.67
N VAL A 185 15.68 -16.96 -13.30
CA VAL A 185 15.58 -18.42 -13.29
C VAL A 185 16.79 -18.98 -12.54
N PRO A 186 16.58 -19.73 -11.44
CA PRO A 186 17.67 -20.40 -10.73
C PRO A 186 18.43 -21.36 -11.62
N THR A 187 19.75 -21.41 -11.44
CA THR A 187 20.64 -22.28 -12.22
C THR A 187 21.17 -23.46 -11.40
N THR A 188 20.92 -23.47 -10.10
CA THR A 188 21.30 -24.55 -9.18
C THR A 188 20.69 -25.88 -9.61
N ARG A 189 21.54 -26.92 -9.65
CA ARG A 189 21.17 -28.27 -10.09
C ARG A 189 20.04 -28.82 -9.22
N GLY A 190 18.97 -29.31 -9.85
CA GLY A 190 17.77 -29.83 -9.15
C GLY A 190 16.68 -28.78 -8.90
N HIS A 191 17.01 -27.49 -9.00
CA HIS A 191 16.07 -26.38 -8.75
C HIS A 191 15.77 -25.53 -10.00
N ALA A 192 16.25 -25.94 -11.18
CA ALA A 192 16.06 -25.22 -12.45
C ALA A 192 14.60 -25.09 -12.93
N ARG A 193 13.66 -25.84 -12.34
CA ARG A 193 12.21 -25.72 -12.60
C ARG A 193 11.49 -24.88 -11.54
N SER A 194 12.16 -24.51 -10.46
CA SER A 194 11.58 -23.74 -9.37
C SER A 194 11.52 -22.27 -9.76
N ARG A 195 10.35 -21.66 -9.60
CA ARG A 195 10.14 -20.23 -9.87
C ARG A 195 10.12 -19.46 -8.55
N TYR A 196 11.07 -18.55 -8.40
CA TYR A 196 11.17 -17.62 -7.27
C TYR A 196 11.05 -16.20 -7.80
N GLY A 197 10.63 -15.26 -6.94
CA GLY A 197 10.51 -13.85 -7.29
C GLY A 197 11.57 -12.94 -6.65
N PRO A 198 12.88 -13.20 -6.79
CA PRO A 198 13.88 -12.47 -6.01
C PRO A 198 14.08 -11.03 -6.48
N ALA A 199 14.21 -10.14 -5.51
CA ALA A 199 14.61 -8.75 -5.72
C ALA A 199 16.15 -8.61 -5.78
N LEU A 200 16.86 -9.39 -4.94
CA LEU A 200 18.31 -9.49 -4.92
C LEU A 200 18.75 -10.95 -5.02
N VAL A 201 19.78 -11.22 -5.83
CA VAL A 201 20.39 -12.54 -5.94
C VAL A 201 21.88 -12.45 -5.67
N LEU A 202 22.38 -13.31 -4.79
CA LEU A 202 23.80 -13.49 -4.49
C LEU A 202 24.23 -14.88 -4.98
N ASP A 203 24.98 -14.91 -6.05
CA ASP A 203 25.28 -16.12 -6.79
C ASP A 203 26.78 -16.45 -6.74
N GLY A 204 27.19 -17.33 -5.83
CA GLY A 204 28.58 -17.72 -5.62
C GLY A 204 29.47 -16.56 -5.17
N VAL A 205 28.90 -15.63 -4.41
CA VAL A 205 29.58 -14.40 -3.99
C VAL A 205 30.67 -14.71 -2.98
N ARG A 206 31.90 -14.31 -3.31
CA ARG A 206 33.06 -14.39 -2.40
C ARG A 206 33.61 -13.01 -2.12
N LEU A 207 33.61 -12.63 -0.85
CA LEU A 207 34.19 -11.40 -0.35
C LEU A 207 35.60 -11.72 0.16
N LEU A 208 36.60 -11.00 -0.35
CA LEU A 208 38.02 -11.16 -0.01
C LEU A 208 38.53 -9.80 0.45
N SER A 209 38.66 -9.57 1.76
CA SER A 209 38.86 -8.21 2.31
C SER A 209 37.89 -7.18 1.71
N THR A 210 36.65 -7.62 1.41
CA THR A 210 35.66 -6.82 0.69
C THR A 210 34.53 -6.45 1.64
N ARG A 211 34.01 -5.23 1.49
CA ARG A 211 32.81 -4.78 2.22
C ARG A 211 31.58 -4.85 1.32
N PHE A 212 30.57 -5.60 1.72
CA PHE A 212 29.22 -5.54 1.17
C PHE A 212 28.33 -4.89 2.21
N VAL A 213 27.72 -3.76 1.85
CA VAL A 213 26.94 -2.91 2.73
C VAL A 213 25.58 -2.68 2.11
N MET A 214 24.53 -3.09 2.79
CA MET A 214 23.15 -2.73 2.47
C MET A 214 22.60 -1.88 3.61
N THR A 215 22.13 -0.67 3.31
CA THR A 215 21.64 0.23 4.37
C THR A 215 20.43 1.05 3.93
N ARG A 216 19.54 1.36 4.88
CA ARG A 216 18.36 2.23 4.63
C ARG A 216 17.55 1.80 3.42
N SER A 217 17.34 0.50 3.25
CA SER A 217 16.76 -0.07 2.03
C SER A 217 15.60 -1.00 2.35
N THR A 218 14.62 -1.02 1.48
CA THR A 218 13.41 -1.84 1.61
C THR A 218 13.41 -2.92 0.53
N VAL A 219 13.17 -4.17 0.91
CA VAL A 219 13.10 -5.30 -0.02
C VAL A 219 11.80 -6.05 0.20
N VAL A 220 10.95 -6.13 -0.82
CA VAL A 220 9.61 -6.72 -0.73
C VAL A 220 9.44 -7.82 -1.78
N CYS A 221 8.94 -8.98 -1.35
CA CYS A 221 8.77 -10.16 -2.18
C CYS A 221 7.36 -10.77 -2.02
N GLY A 222 6.54 -10.70 -3.07
CA GLY A 222 5.17 -11.24 -3.10
C GLY A 222 5.02 -12.58 -3.84
N GLY A 223 4.18 -13.49 -3.33
CA GLY A 223 3.81 -14.75 -3.97
C GLY A 223 4.21 -15.99 -3.15
N GLY A 224 3.47 -17.09 -3.31
CA GLY A 224 3.55 -18.27 -2.43
C GLY A 224 4.89 -19.03 -2.39
N SER A 225 5.85 -18.68 -3.25
CA SER A 225 7.23 -19.18 -3.26
C SER A 225 8.28 -18.06 -3.24
N CYS A 226 7.92 -16.83 -2.84
CA CYS A 226 8.80 -15.68 -2.95
C CYS A 226 9.92 -15.67 -1.90
N ALA A 227 11.16 -15.52 -2.37
CA ALA A 227 12.35 -15.29 -1.55
C ALA A 227 12.96 -13.92 -1.90
N ALA A 228 13.00 -12.98 -0.95
CA ALA A 228 13.42 -11.59 -1.23
C ALA A 228 14.89 -11.50 -1.70
N ILE A 229 15.76 -12.24 -1.00
CA ILE A 229 17.17 -12.42 -1.31
C ILE A 229 17.39 -13.92 -1.61
N LEU A 230 17.84 -14.23 -2.82
CA LEU A 230 18.12 -15.62 -3.22
C LEU A 230 19.63 -15.86 -3.26
N LEU A 231 20.07 -16.95 -2.63
CA LEU A 231 21.47 -17.36 -2.65
C LEU A 231 21.64 -18.62 -3.50
N GLU A 232 22.61 -18.60 -4.40
CA GLU A 232 23.04 -19.76 -5.19
C GLU A 232 24.54 -19.96 -5.02
N ARG A 233 25.01 -21.21 -5.06
CA ARG A 233 26.45 -21.57 -5.01
C ARG A 233 27.24 -21.01 -3.80
N GLY A 234 26.54 -20.64 -2.73
CA GLY A 234 27.10 -20.21 -1.45
C GLY A 234 27.49 -18.73 -1.35
N LEU A 235 27.56 -18.25 -0.10
CA LEU A 235 28.05 -16.92 0.26
C LEU A 235 29.25 -17.07 1.21
N CYS A 236 30.39 -16.49 0.84
CA CYS A 236 31.63 -16.62 1.61
C CYS A 236 32.24 -15.24 1.90
N ALA A 237 32.46 -14.95 3.18
CA ALA A 237 33.24 -13.80 3.64
C ALA A 237 34.56 -14.28 4.23
N ASN A 238 35.68 -13.86 3.63
CA ASN A 238 37.02 -14.27 4.04
C ASN A 238 38.01 -13.10 4.02
N LEU A 239 39.14 -13.22 4.72
CA LEU A 239 40.22 -12.22 4.80
C LEU A 239 39.74 -10.88 5.35
N SER A 240 39.13 -10.86 6.54
CA SER A 240 38.58 -9.65 7.17
C SER A 240 37.54 -8.94 6.29
N SER A 241 36.67 -9.71 5.63
CA SER A 241 35.54 -9.18 4.86
C SER A 241 34.36 -8.81 5.75
N VAL A 242 33.47 -7.97 5.23
CA VAL A 242 32.27 -7.54 5.93
C VAL A 242 31.05 -7.72 5.04
N PHE A 243 30.04 -8.44 5.53
CA PHE A 243 28.68 -8.40 5.01
C PHE A 243 27.80 -7.73 6.06
N TYR A 244 27.31 -6.53 5.75
CA TYR A 244 26.62 -5.66 6.71
C TYR A 244 25.27 -5.23 6.16
N MET A 245 24.21 -5.49 6.91
CA MET A 245 22.86 -4.98 6.66
C MET A 245 22.44 -4.11 7.83
N ASP A 246 22.13 -2.84 7.58
CA ASP A 246 21.73 -1.89 8.61
C ASP A 246 20.47 -1.12 8.23
N ASN A 247 19.54 -0.97 9.16
CA ASN A 247 18.32 -0.20 8.95
C ASN A 247 17.57 -0.62 7.67
N CYS A 248 17.47 -1.93 7.45
CA CYS A 248 16.80 -2.52 6.30
C CYS A 248 15.43 -3.07 6.70
N VAL A 249 14.45 -2.92 5.81
CA VAL A 249 13.13 -3.54 5.98
C VAL A 249 12.95 -4.61 4.91
N VAL A 250 12.83 -5.86 5.32
CA VAL A 250 12.71 -6.98 4.39
C VAL A 250 11.43 -7.74 4.66
N ASN A 251 10.54 -7.79 3.67
CA ASN A 251 9.24 -8.45 3.75
C ASN A 251 9.12 -9.50 2.65
N ALA A 252 8.85 -10.75 3.01
CA ALA A 252 8.64 -11.83 2.07
C ALA A 252 7.53 -12.78 2.51
N GLN A 253 6.78 -13.35 1.57
CA GLN A 253 5.73 -14.31 1.93
C GLN A 253 6.30 -15.66 2.43
N THR A 254 7.43 -16.13 1.89
CA THR A 254 8.03 -17.42 2.31
C THR A 254 9.38 -17.31 2.99
N HIS A 255 10.38 -16.72 2.33
CA HIS A 255 11.73 -16.63 2.85
C HIS A 255 12.27 -15.22 2.68
N VAL A 256 12.98 -14.69 3.67
CA VAL A 256 13.70 -13.43 3.51
C VAL A 256 14.95 -13.68 2.66
N MET A 257 15.82 -14.55 3.14
CA MET A 257 17.05 -15.00 2.50
C MET A 257 17.02 -16.53 2.32
N TYR A 258 16.93 -17.00 1.08
CA TYR A 258 16.81 -18.43 0.77
C TYR A 258 18.02 -18.92 -0.01
N ALA A 259 18.80 -19.82 0.57
CA ALA A 259 19.96 -20.40 -0.08
C ALA A 259 19.62 -21.77 -0.68
N LEU A 260 19.60 -21.83 -2.02
CA LEU A 260 19.32 -23.05 -2.77
C LEU A 260 20.47 -24.04 -2.61
N ALA A 261 20.34 -24.97 -1.67
CA ALA A 261 21.37 -25.97 -1.34
C ALA A 261 22.77 -25.35 -1.19
N SER A 262 22.83 -24.18 -0.55
CA SER A 262 24.00 -23.30 -0.54
C SER A 262 24.39 -22.93 0.90
N ASP A 263 25.69 -22.87 1.15
CA ASP A 263 26.25 -22.66 2.49
C ASP A 263 26.58 -21.19 2.77
N LEU A 264 26.59 -20.82 4.04
CA LEU A 264 27.18 -19.57 4.54
C LEU A 264 28.51 -19.88 5.21
N ARG A 265 29.58 -19.19 4.80
CA ARG A 265 30.89 -19.27 5.45
C ARG A 265 31.42 -17.88 5.80
N VAL A 266 31.77 -17.68 7.07
CA VAL A 266 32.37 -16.45 7.58
C VAL A 266 33.69 -16.83 8.23
N SER A 267 34.81 -16.48 7.60
CA SER A 267 36.15 -16.97 7.96
C SER A 267 37.22 -15.88 7.94
N GLY A 268 38.38 -16.18 8.55
CA GLY A 268 39.58 -15.34 8.45
C GLY A 268 39.38 -13.93 9.01
N GLY A 269 38.77 -13.82 10.19
CA GLY A 269 38.49 -12.55 10.87
C GLY A 269 37.40 -11.70 10.21
N SER A 270 36.45 -12.32 9.51
CA SER A 270 35.37 -11.62 8.80
C SER A 270 34.15 -11.40 9.68
N VAL A 271 33.24 -10.53 9.25
CA VAL A 271 32.00 -10.18 9.96
C VAL A 271 30.79 -10.34 9.05
N PHE A 272 29.78 -11.09 9.50
CA PHE A 272 28.43 -11.04 8.96
C PHE A 272 27.51 -10.43 10.01
N SER A 273 26.80 -9.36 9.66
CA SER A 273 26.09 -8.55 10.64
C SER A 273 24.78 -8.00 10.09
N ILE A 274 23.70 -8.18 10.87
CA ILE A 274 22.39 -7.58 10.65
C ILE A 274 22.09 -6.70 11.85
N GLU A 275 21.89 -5.41 11.61
CA GLU A 275 21.67 -4.40 12.64
C GLU A 275 20.45 -3.53 12.33
N ASN A 276 19.75 -3.09 13.38
CA ASN A 276 18.66 -2.10 13.31
C ASN A 276 17.59 -2.42 12.24
N SER A 277 17.38 -3.70 11.92
CA SER A 277 16.58 -4.11 10.75
C SER A 277 15.25 -4.73 11.17
N SER A 278 14.27 -4.70 10.25
CA SER A 278 12.96 -5.33 10.45
C SER A 278 12.68 -6.37 9.38
N TRP A 279 12.48 -7.61 9.80
CA TRP A 279 12.36 -8.77 8.92
C TRP A 279 11.01 -9.45 9.14
N VAL A 280 10.24 -9.58 8.07
CA VAL A 280 8.89 -10.15 8.10
C VAL A 280 8.80 -11.32 7.13
N ALA A 281 8.35 -12.48 7.63
CA ALA A 281 8.06 -13.66 6.85
C ALA A 281 6.72 -14.28 7.28
N SER A 282 5.67 -14.09 6.46
CA SER A 282 4.28 -14.43 6.81
C SER A 282 3.91 -15.91 6.65
N SER A 283 4.85 -16.79 6.30
CA SER A 283 4.54 -18.20 6.09
C SER A 283 4.31 -18.95 7.40
N ILE A 284 3.13 -19.56 7.55
CA ILE A 284 2.82 -20.52 8.63
C ILE A 284 3.35 -21.95 8.37
N ASN A 285 4.04 -22.20 7.25
CA ASN A 285 4.57 -23.54 6.97
C ASN A 285 5.82 -23.85 7.82
N ILE A 286 5.87 -25.08 8.32
CA ILE A 286 7.06 -25.68 8.92
C ILE A 286 8.20 -25.64 7.91
N TYR A 287 9.42 -25.36 8.36
CA TYR A 287 10.63 -25.24 7.52
C TYR A 287 10.64 -24.06 6.55
N LYS A 288 9.92 -22.98 6.85
CA LYS A 288 10.06 -21.71 6.12
C LYS A 288 10.42 -20.58 7.09
N GLY A 289 11.56 -19.94 6.90
CA GLY A 289 12.16 -19.01 7.85
C GLY A 289 12.73 -17.75 7.19
N ALA A 290 13.34 -16.88 8.01
CA ALA A 290 14.02 -15.69 7.51
C ALA A 290 15.24 -16.08 6.68
N CYS A 291 16.21 -16.78 7.27
CA CYS A 291 17.42 -17.27 6.61
C CYS A 291 17.37 -18.79 6.51
N GLU A 292 17.47 -19.35 5.31
CA GLU A 292 17.66 -20.80 5.12
C GLU A 292 18.97 -21.07 4.39
N PHE A 293 19.85 -21.86 5.03
CA PHE A 293 21.14 -22.26 4.50
C PHE A 293 21.30 -23.79 4.52
N GLY A 294 22.20 -24.29 3.67
CA GLY A 294 22.70 -25.65 3.73
C GLY A 294 23.46 -25.88 5.04
N ASP A 295 24.73 -25.55 5.09
CA ASP A 295 25.53 -25.50 6.31
C ASP A 295 25.97 -24.05 6.62
N VAL A 296 26.10 -23.72 7.91
CA VAL A 296 26.61 -22.43 8.39
C VAL A 296 27.90 -22.67 9.17
N ALA A 297 28.99 -22.04 8.74
CA ALA A 297 30.29 -22.10 9.41
C ALA A 297 30.85 -20.71 9.70
N VAL A 298 31.24 -20.48 10.96
CA VAL A 298 31.90 -19.26 11.43
C VAL A 298 33.24 -19.69 12.05
N ASP A 299 34.36 -19.35 11.41
CA ASP A 299 35.70 -19.80 11.82
C ASP A 299 36.78 -18.71 11.69
N GLY A 300 38.01 -19.04 12.08
CA GLY A 300 39.18 -18.15 11.98
C GLY A 300 39.02 -16.82 12.73
N GLY A 301 38.43 -16.82 13.94
CA GLY A 301 38.19 -15.62 14.74
C GLY A 301 37.20 -14.64 14.09
N SER A 302 36.16 -15.17 13.44
CA SER A 302 35.13 -14.38 12.74
C SER A 302 33.89 -14.17 13.60
N VAL A 303 33.00 -13.28 13.16
CA VAL A 303 31.78 -12.91 13.89
C VAL A 303 30.53 -13.04 13.02
N LEU A 304 29.49 -13.68 13.57
CA LEU A 304 28.12 -13.63 13.06
C LEU A 304 27.25 -12.97 14.12
N GLN A 305 26.72 -11.77 13.85
CA GLN A 305 25.95 -11.01 14.82
C GLN A 305 24.59 -10.52 14.28
N ILE A 306 23.59 -10.57 15.16
CA ILE A 306 22.25 -10.04 14.95
C ILE A 306 21.94 -9.09 16.10
N VAL A 307 21.78 -7.80 15.80
CA VAL A 307 21.73 -6.74 16.82
C VAL A 307 20.57 -5.77 16.58
N SER A 308 19.89 -5.37 17.64
CA SER A 308 18.89 -4.29 17.63
C SER A 308 17.79 -4.45 16.55
N SER A 309 17.43 -5.69 16.22
CA SER A 309 16.57 -6.00 15.08
C SER A 309 15.25 -6.65 15.51
N THR A 310 14.23 -6.51 14.66
CA THR A 310 12.89 -7.07 14.88
C THR A 310 12.60 -8.16 13.84
N PHE A 311 12.15 -9.32 14.30
CA PHE A 311 11.87 -10.47 13.46
C PHE A 311 10.44 -10.94 13.69
N ARG A 312 9.60 -10.89 12.66
CA ARG A 312 8.23 -11.40 12.67
C ARG A 312 8.11 -12.54 11.67
N LEU A 313 8.28 -13.75 12.16
CA LEU A 313 8.50 -14.93 11.34
C LEU A 313 7.53 -16.05 11.76
N GLY A 314 7.15 -16.89 10.81
CA GLY A 314 6.43 -18.11 11.13
C GLY A 314 7.28 -19.08 11.92
N PHE A 315 8.35 -19.60 11.33
CA PHE A 315 9.07 -20.74 11.88
C PHE A 315 10.42 -20.41 12.53
N ALA A 316 11.38 -19.88 11.77
CA ALA A 316 12.74 -19.70 12.29
C ALA A 316 13.46 -18.45 11.74
N MET A 317 14.32 -17.80 12.55
CA MET A 317 15.20 -16.73 12.05
C MET A 317 16.33 -17.28 11.19
N LEU A 318 17.08 -18.26 11.69
CA LEU A 318 18.13 -18.98 10.97
C LEU A 318 17.81 -20.47 10.91
N MET A 319 17.81 -21.04 9.72
CA MET A 319 17.69 -22.47 9.48
C MET A 319 18.96 -23.00 8.80
N ALA A 320 19.50 -24.08 9.33
CA ALA A 320 20.66 -24.76 8.76
C ALA A 320 20.62 -26.27 9.01
N ASN A 321 21.30 -27.05 8.18
CA ASN A 321 21.56 -28.46 8.46
C ASN A 321 22.57 -28.63 9.58
N THR A 322 23.65 -27.83 9.56
CA THR A 322 24.64 -27.74 10.63
C THR A 322 25.06 -26.30 10.89
N LEU A 323 25.41 -26.02 12.14
CA LEU A 323 25.96 -24.75 12.61
C LEU A 323 27.28 -25.04 13.34
N THR A 324 28.39 -24.60 12.74
CA THR A 324 29.74 -24.75 13.34
C THR A 324 30.32 -23.37 13.65
N VAL A 325 30.76 -23.18 14.90
CA VAL A 325 31.48 -21.98 15.35
C VAL A 325 32.81 -22.41 15.95
N ALA A 326 33.93 -22.05 15.32
CA ALA A 326 35.26 -22.57 15.65
C ALA A 326 36.36 -21.50 15.62
N ASP A 327 37.57 -21.87 16.05
CA ASP A 327 38.77 -21.02 16.07
C ASP A 327 38.56 -19.65 16.75
N GLY A 328 37.97 -19.63 17.95
CA GLY A 328 37.74 -18.40 18.72
C GLY A 328 36.73 -17.44 18.07
N SER A 329 35.77 -17.96 17.29
CA SER A 329 34.73 -17.17 16.64
C SER A 329 33.56 -16.86 17.56
N TRP A 330 32.71 -15.91 17.15
CA TRP A 330 31.66 -15.36 18.00
C TRP A 330 30.30 -15.31 17.30
N LEU A 331 29.28 -15.92 17.93
CA LEU A 331 27.88 -15.83 17.53
C LEU A 331 27.11 -14.93 18.51
N VAL A 332 26.41 -13.92 18.02
CA VAL A 332 25.79 -12.89 18.86
C VAL A 332 24.33 -12.65 18.51
N HIS A 333 23.46 -12.67 19.51
CA HIS A 333 22.09 -12.17 19.43
C HIS A 333 21.90 -11.14 20.55
N ARG A 334 21.77 -9.86 20.19
CA ARG A 334 21.72 -8.76 21.14
C ARG A 334 20.59 -7.77 20.87
N ASN A 335 19.84 -7.34 21.89
CA ASN A 335 18.82 -6.27 21.76
C ASN A 335 17.74 -6.56 20.71
N ASN A 336 17.40 -7.82 20.43
CA ASN A 336 16.43 -8.15 19.38
C ASN A 336 15.03 -8.44 19.94
N GLU A 337 14.01 -8.21 19.11
CA GLU A 337 12.66 -8.73 19.35
C GLU A 337 12.37 -9.85 18.34
N PHE A 338 12.22 -11.07 18.84
CA PHE A 338 11.90 -12.26 18.07
C PHE A 338 10.44 -12.66 18.29
N ARG A 339 9.63 -12.59 17.23
CA ARG A 339 8.29 -13.21 17.14
C ARG A 339 8.37 -14.37 16.17
N THR A 340 8.75 -15.55 16.67
CA THR A 340 9.09 -16.73 15.87
C THR A 340 9.05 -17.98 16.74
N ALA A 341 8.82 -19.15 16.14
CA ALA A 341 8.89 -20.42 16.88
C ALA A 341 10.32 -20.75 17.33
N TYR A 342 11.31 -20.53 16.46
CA TYR A 342 12.74 -20.72 16.72
C TYR A 342 13.56 -19.50 16.31
N VAL A 343 14.61 -19.15 17.04
CA VAL A 343 15.62 -18.21 16.53
C VAL A 343 16.62 -18.94 15.64
N VAL A 344 17.18 -20.05 16.12
CA VAL A 344 18.12 -20.90 15.37
C VAL A 344 17.59 -22.33 15.28
N TYR A 345 17.11 -22.73 14.12
CA TYR A 345 16.67 -24.09 13.85
C TYR A 345 17.76 -24.89 13.14
N VAL A 346 18.29 -25.91 13.80
CA VAL A 346 19.25 -26.85 13.23
C VAL A 346 18.61 -28.21 13.01
N ALA A 347 18.68 -28.71 11.78
CA ALA A 347 17.96 -29.92 11.38
C ALA A 347 18.62 -31.23 11.85
N LYS A 348 19.96 -31.28 11.94
CA LYS A 348 20.67 -32.47 12.44
C LYS A 348 20.76 -32.45 13.96
N GLU A 349 20.48 -33.59 14.59
CA GLU A 349 20.55 -33.77 16.05
C GLU A 349 21.94 -33.42 16.61
N ASN A 350 23.03 -33.80 15.95
CA ASN A 350 24.40 -33.42 16.32
C ASN A 350 24.95 -32.27 15.45
N GLY A 351 24.05 -31.39 14.99
CA GLY A 351 24.36 -30.38 13.98
C GLY A 351 25.00 -29.10 14.52
N VAL A 352 25.00 -28.88 15.83
CA VAL A 352 25.59 -27.68 16.45
C VAL A 352 26.93 -28.03 17.08
N ALA A 353 28.00 -27.33 16.68
CA ALA A 353 29.35 -27.56 17.20
C ALA A 353 30.05 -26.23 17.51
N PHE A 354 30.41 -26.04 18.78
CA PHE A 354 31.29 -24.96 19.23
C PHE A 354 32.65 -25.53 19.64
N ARG A 355 33.73 -25.00 19.05
CA ARG A 355 35.11 -25.45 19.23
C ARG A 355 36.06 -24.30 19.55
N ASP A 356 37.24 -24.64 20.05
CA ASP A 356 38.39 -23.72 20.17
C ASP A 356 38.06 -22.39 20.85
N GLN A 357 37.39 -22.47 22.01
CA GLN A 357 36.97 -21.31 22.81
C GLN A 357 36.03 -20.34 22.09
N SER A 358 35.25 -20.82 21.11
CA SER A 358 34.21 -20.02 20.46
C SER A 358 33.02 -19.77 21.39
N VAL A 359 32.38 -18.60 21.22
CA VAL A 359 31.39 -18.08 22.15
C VAL A 359 30.03 -17.85 21.47
N TRP A 360 28.95 -18.10 22.21
CA TRP A 360 27.60 -17.67 21.88
C TRP A 360 27.06 -16.70 22.94
N SER A 361 26.80 -15.46 22.56
CA SER A 361 26.18 -14.46 23.44
C SER A 361 24.71 -14.25 23.08
N ILE A 362 23.83 -14.43 24.07
CA ILE A 362 22.38 -14.20 23.98
C ILE A 362 22.01 -13.15 25.03
N ILE A 363 21.84 -11.90 24.61
CA ILE A 363 21.82 -10.75 25.53
C ILE A 363 20.66 -9.80 25.19
N ASP A 364 19.87 -9.39 26.19
CA ASP A 364 18.85 -8.33 26.04
C ASP A 364 17.80 -8.60 24.92
N ASN A 365 17.45 -9.86 24.67
CA ASN A 365 16.46 -10.21 23.64
C ASN A 365 15.07 -10.46 24.23
N LYS A 366 14.04 -10.19 23.43
CA LYS A 366 12.64 -10.48 23.71
C LYS A 366 12.13 -11.60 22.82
N PHE A 367 11.63 -12.68 23.40
CA PHE A 367 11.09 -13.84 22.71
C PHE A 367 9.57 -13.89 22.87
N ASN A 368 8.85 -13.82 21.76
CA ASN A 368 7.40 -13.79 21.66
C ASN A 368 6.92 -14.82 20.63
N TYR A 369 5.64 -15.17 20.67
CA TYR A 369 5.07 -16.15 19.75
C TYR A 369 5.17 -15.72 18.29
N GLY A 370 5.50 -16.67 17.41
CA GLY A 370 5.44 -16.51 15.96
C GLY A 370 4.07 -16.87 15.38
N LEU A 371 3.93 -16.74 14.05
CA LEU A 371 2.71 -17.11 13.32
C LEU A 371 2.43 -18.62 13.33
N TYR A 372 3.47 -19.44 13.42
CA TYR A 372 3.35 -20.90 13.47
C TYR A 372 3.34 -21.38 14.93
N LEU A 373 2.22 -22.00 15.36
CA LEU A 373 1.99 -22.53 16.71
C LEU A 373 2.22 -21.49 17.82
N SER A 374 1.13 -20.83 18.24
CA SER A 374 1.07 -19.81 19.31
C SER A 374 1.47 -20.29 20.71
N THR A 375 2.22 -21.38 20.83
CA THR A 375 2.63 -22.02 22.08
C THR A 375 4.15 -22.13 22.24
N ILE A 376 4.95 -21.96 21.19
CA ILE A 376 6.42 -22.10 21.24
C ILE A 376 7.15 -20.80 20.88
N ALA A 377 8.23 -20.52 21.60
CA ALA A 377 9.14 -19.41 21.36
C ALA A 377 10.52 -19.80 21.92
N TYR A 378 11.33 -20.46 21.11
CA TYR A 378 12.61 -21.05 21.53
C TYR A 378 13.82 -20.38 20.87
N MET A 379 14.96 -20.41 21.56
CA MET A 379 16.22 -20.02 20.95
C MET A 379 16.66 -21.06 19.93
N THR A 380 16.54 -22.36 20.25
CA THR A 380 17.07 -23.43 19.39
C THR A 380 16.16 -24.65 19.25
N SER A 381 16.31 -25.40 18.15
CA SER A 381 15.73 -26.75 18.02
C SER A 381 16.40 -27.75 18.96
N ASN A 382 15.89 -28.99 19.08
CA ASN A 382 16.58 -30.01 19.88
C ASN A 382 17.86 -30.45 19.17
N TRP A 383 18.99 -30.34 19.88
CA TRP A 383 20.29 -30.85 19.45
C TRP A 383 21.12 -31.34 20.63
N SER A 384 22.03 -32.27 20.35
CA SER A 384 23.05 -32.76 21.27
C SER A 384 24.43 -32.31 20.79
N PRO A 385 25.24 -31.66 21.64
CA PRO A 385 26.60 -31.29 21.27
C PRO A 385 27.44 -32.54 20.97
N PRO A 386 28.26 -32.57 19.90
CA PRO A 386 29.27 -33.60 19.69
C PRO A 386 30.21 -33.75 20.90
N SER A 387 30.78 -34.94 21.12
CA SER A 387 31.60 -35.25 22.30
C SER A 387 32.83 -34.33 22.50
N ASP A 388 33.35 -33.78 21.40
CA ASP A 388 34.47 -32.83 21.33
C ASP A 388 34.04 -31.36 21.46
N SER A 389 32.74 -31.07 21.39
CA SER A 389 32.23 -29.69 21.51
C SER A 389 32.17 -29.24 22.97
N ARG A 390 32.55 -27.99 23.22
CA ARG A 390 32.52 -27.35 24.53
C ARG A 390 31.99 -25.92 24.34
N PRO A 391 30.68 -25.76 24.13
CA PRO A 391 30.10 -24.44 23.88
C PRO A 391 30.27 -23.55 25.12
N ILE A 392 30.72 -22.31 24.90
CA ILE A 392 30.69 -21.24 25.89
C ILE A 392 29.49 -20.37 25.54
N ILE A 393 28.43 -20.43 26.35
CA ILE A 393 27.17 -19.71 26.09
C ILE A 393 26.89 -18.75 27.24
N TYR A 394 26.65 -17.49 26.92
CA TYR A 394 26.24 -16.45 27.88
C TYR A 394 24.79 -16.07 27.67
N GLY A 395 24.03 -16.02 28.77
CA GLY A 395 22.65 -15.54 28.81
C GLY A 395 22.52 -14.36 29.77
N MET A 396 22.00 -13.23 29.30
CA MET A 396 21.84 -12.02 30.13
C MET A 396 20.59 -11.23 29.73
N CYS A 397 19.75 -10.86 30.71
CA CYS A 397 18.63 -9.93 30.53
C CYS A 397 17.66 -10.28 29.38
N ASN A 398 17.43 -11.57 29.12
CA ASN A 398 16.46 -11.99 28.11
C ASN A 398 15.06 -12.11 28.71
N GLU A 399 14.04 -11.75 27.93
CA GLU A 399 12.63 -11.85 28.29
C GLU A 399 11.93 -12.84 27.35
N ILE A 400 11.12 -13.73 27.89
CA ILE A 400 10.20 -14.59 27.16
C ILE A 400 8.77 -14.25 27.55
N ARG A 401 7.94 -13.84 26.59
CA ARG A 401 6.51 -13.52 26.79
C ARG A 401 6.28 -12.50 27.92
N GLY A 402 7.14 -11.48 27.97
CA GLY A 402 7.11 -10.43 29.00
C GLY A 402 7.61 -10.87 30.39
N SER A 403 8.15 -12.07 30.54
CA SER A 403 8.76 -12.57 31.78
C SER A 403 10.27 -12.76 31.61
N PRO A 404 11.11 -12.47 32.62
CA PRO A 404 12.54 -12.70 32.52
C PRO A 404 12.85 -14.21 32.42
N VAL A 405 13.79 -14.57 31.54
CA VAL A 405 14.25 -15.96 31.37
C VAL A 405 15.15 -16.34 32.53
N THR A 406 14.79 -17.40 33.26
CA THR A 406 15.59 -17.89 34.40
C THR A 406 16.18 -19.28 34.14
N ASP A 407 15.56 -20.09 33.27
CA ASP A 407 16.08 -21.40 32.87
C ASP A 407 16.13 -21.51 31.34
N TYR A 408 17.32 -21.33 30.76
CA TYR A 408 17.50 -21.38 29.30
C TYR A 408 17.27 -22.80 28.72
N GLY A 409 17.38 -23.85 29.54
CA GLY A 409 17.12 -25.22 29.11
C GLY A 409 15.63 -25.46 28.91
N VAL A 410 14.80 -25.02 29.86
CA VAL A 410 13.34 -25.19 29.81
C VAL A 410 12.66 -24.11 28.96
N ASP A 411 13.02 -22.84 29.17
CA ASP A 411 12.33 -21.70 28.56
C ASP A 411 12.70 -21.49 27.09
N LEU A 412 14.00 -21.67 26.76
CA LEU A 412 14.56 -21.36 25.44
C LEU A 412 15.11 -22.58 24.68
N ASN A 413 14.99 -23.78 25.27
CA ASN A 413 15.41 -25.04 24.67
C ASN A 413 16.89 -25.06 24.27
N ILE A 414 17.77 -24.59 25.17
CA ILE A 414 19.22 -24.68 25.01
C ILE A 414 19.72 -25.89 25.81
N GLY A 415 20.00 -26.99 25.11
CA GLY A 415 20.44 -28.26 25.73
C GLY A 415 21.85 -28.25 26.36
N ALA A 416 22.62 -27.18 26.15
CA ALA A 416 23.94 -26.99 26.72
C ALA A 416 23.92 -26.02 27.92
N PRO A 417 24.84 -26.17 28.90
CA PRO A 417 24.89 -25.25 30.04
C PRO A 417 25.08 -23.80 29.61
N VAL A 418 24.21 -22.91 30.09
CA VAL A 418 24.29 -21.46 29.87
C VAL A 418 24.84 -20.78 31.11
N MET A 419 25.84 -19.93 30.93
CA MET A 419 26.38 -19.07 31.98
C MET A 419 25.48 -17.85 32.12
N LEU A 420 24.62 -17.87 33.14
CA LEU A 420 23.70 -16.79 33.46
C LEU A 420 24.47 -15.60 34.05
N LEU A 421 24.25 -14.41 33.51
CA LEU A 421 24.77 -13.16 34.01
C LEU A 421 23.63 -12.27 34.48
N ASP A 422 23.88 -11.50 35.55
CA ASP A 422 22.94 -10.48 36.03
C ASP A 422 22.76 -9.39 34.97
N CYS A 423 21.55 -8.81 34.89
CA CYS A 423 21.28 -7.70 33.98
C CYS A 423 22.24 -6.53 34.27
N GLY A 424 22.95 -6.05 33.25
CA GLY A 424 23.96 -5.00 33.39
C GLY A 424 25.36 -5.50 33.78
N ALA A 425 25.59 -6.82 33.82
CA ALA A 425 26.95 -7.37 33.92
C ALA A 425 27.73 -7.16 32.61
N CYS A 426 29.03 -6.88 32.73
CA CYS A 426 29.85 -6.45 31.59
C CYS A 426 31.16 -7.22 31.52
N THR A 427 31.04 -8.53 31.34
CA THR A 427 32.18 -9.42 31.15
C THR A 427 32.68 -9.32 29.71
N VAL A 428 34.01 -9.12 29.54
CA VAL A 428 34.66 -9.00 28.21
C VAL A 428 34.20 -10.08 27.25
N ASP A 429 34.20 -11.33 27.71
CA ASP A 429 33.89 -12.50 26.89
C ASP A 429 32.43 -12.59 26.43
N ALA A 430 31.51 -11.90 27.12
CA ALA A 430 30.09 -11.90 26.76
C ALA A 430 29.70 -10.69 25.91
N VAL A 431 30.20 -9.49 26.25
CA VAL A 431 29.76 -8.23 25.63
C VAL A 431 30.69 -7.71 24.52
N CYS A 432 31.94 -8.17 24.46
CA CYS A 432 32.95 -7.74 23.50
C CYS A 432 33.52 -8.91 22.69
N PHE A 433 34.10 -8.63 21.52
CA PHE A 433 34.92 -9.61 20.85
C PHE A 433 36.30 -9.70 21.54
N ALA A 434 36.47 -10.71 22.39
CA ALA A 434 37.60 -10.83 23.32
C ALA A 434 38.98 -10.73 22.64
N ALA A 435 39.15 -11.38 21.47
CA ALA A 435 40.43 -11.40 20.75
C ALA A 435 40.93 -10.01 20.29
N ARG A 436 40.04 -9.02 20.26
CA ARG A 436 40.32 -7.64 19.83
C ARG A 436 40.01 -6.61 20.91
N THR A 437 39.80 -7.04 22.15
CA THR A 437 39.51 -6.16 23.29
C THR A 437 40.73 -6.08 24.21
N SER A 438 41.13 -4.86 24.58
CA SER A 438 42.27 -4.63 25.49
C SER A 438 41.84 -4.42 26.94
N SER A 439 40.69 -3.79 27.17
CA SER A 439 40.05 -3.61 28.47
C SER A 439 38.56 -3.28 28.33
N ILE A 440 37.85 -3.18 29.45
CA ILE A 440 36.50 -2.60 29.52
C ILE A 440 36.54 -1.34 30.37
N SER A 441 35.79 -0.31 29.96
CA SER A 441 35.58 0.91 30.72
C SER A 441 34.09 1.19 30.80
N GLY A 442 33.49 1.12 32.00
CA GLY A 442 32.07 1.43 32.18
C GLY A 442 31.13 0.62 31.29
N CYS A 443 31.43 -0.67 31.09
CA CYS A 443 30.75 -1.61 30.17
C CYS A 443 30.96 -1.41 28.68
N GLU A 444 31.75 -0.42 28.28
CA GLU A 444 32.17 -0.23 26.90
C GLU A 444 33.48 -0.97 26.62
N CYS A 445 33.56 -1.60 25.45
CA CYS A 445 34.74 -2.34 25.00
C CYS A 445 35.82 -1.35 24.55
N VAL A 446 37.01 -1.45 25.12
CA VAL A 446 38.19 -0.71 24.65
C VAL A 446 38.97 -1.61 23.71
N CYS A 447 39.07 -1.22 22.43
CA CYS A 447 39.63 -2.10 21.41
C CYS A 447 41.16 -2.14 21.42
N ALA A 448 41.71 -3.33 21.19
CA ALA A 448 43.10 -3.54 20.83
C ALA A 448 43.32 -3.22 19.33
N ALA A 449 44.58 -3.23 18.89
CA ALA A 449 44.91 -2.99 17.48
C ALA A 449 44.18 -3.97 16.54
N GLY A 450 43.51 -3.41 15.53
CA GLY A 450 42.70 -4.17 14.57
C GLY A 450 41.32 -4.57 15.07
N GLY A 451 40.84 -4.03 16.20
CA GLY A 451 39.44 -4.09 16.63
C GLY A 451 38.67 -2.85 16.18
N TYR A 452 37.42 -3.02 15.78
CA TYR A 452 36.58 -1.95 15.20
C TYR A 452 35.20 -1.86 15.88
N GLY A 453 34.64 -0.65 15.99
CA GLY A 453 33.32 -0.39 16.55
C GLY A 453 33.20 -0.59 18.06
N GLY A 454 31.98 -0.43 18.61
CA GLY A 454 31.73 -0.49 20.05
C GLY A 454 31.90 -1.87 20.70
N THR A 455 32.00 -2.92 19.91
CA THR A 455 32.21 -4.32 20.37
C THR A 455 33.55 -4.90 19.91
N CYS A 456 34.44 -4.07 19.34
CA CYS A 456 35.78 -4.44 18.89
C CYS A 456 35.83 -5.59 17.87
N LEU A 457 34.96 -5.56 16.87
CA LEU A 457 34.87 -6.58 15.81
C LEU A 457 36.19 -6.71 15.02
N PRO A 458 36.48 -7.88 14.43
CA PRO A 458 37.74 -8.17 13.72
C PRO A 458 37.85 -7.52 12.33
N ALA A 459 36.78 -6.93 11.81
CA ALA A 459 36.76 -6.20 10.54
C ALA A 459 35.96 -4.90 10.68
N ALA A 460 36.32 -3.90 9.86
CA ALA A 460 35.74 -2.56 9.94
C ALA A 460 34.29 -2.55 9.44
N VAL A 461 33.35 -2.51 10.37
CA VAL A 461 31.94 -2.25 10.06
C VAL A 461 31.77 -0.74 9.79
N PRO A 462 31.10 -0.31 8.71
CA PRO A 462 30.88 1.10 8.43
C PRO A 462 30.06 1.77 9.54
N ASP A 463 30.37 3.03 9.86
CA ASP A 463 29.46 3.85 10.67
C ASP A 463 28.13 3.97 9.89
N GLY A 464 27.05 3.40 10.43
CA GLY A 464 25.73 3.43 9.80
C GLY A 464 25.34 4.86 9.44
N LEU A 465 24.59 5.05 8.36
CA LEU A 465 24.19 6.39 7.88
C LEU A 465 23.13 7.08 8.79
N GLY A 466 22.97 6.59 10.02
CA GLY A 466 21.87 6.91 10.93
C GLY A 466 20.56 6.25 10.50
N PRO A 467 19.48 6.43 11.30
CA PRO A 467 18.14 6.09 10.87
C PRO A 467 17.83 6.73 9.51
N LEU A 468 16.84 6.19 8.80
CA LEU A 468 16.28 6.87 7.63
C LEU A 468 16.00 8.31 8.07
N PRO A 469 16.31 9.34 7.25
CA PRO A 469 15.55 10.57 7.37
C PRO A 469 14.11 10.08 7.32
N LEU A 470 13.38 10.22 8.43
CA LEU A 470 11.94 10.11 8.37
C LEU A 470 11.59 10.95 7.16
N PRO A 471 10.88 10.41 6.16
CA PRO A 471 10.15 11.31 5.29
C PRO A 471 9.48 12.30 6.26
N ASP A 472 9.48 13.59 5.97
CA ASP A 472 8.52 14.52 6.57
C ASP A 472 7.10 14.10 6.13
N ALA A 473 6.74 12.84 6.35
CA ALA A 473 5.41 12.32 6.38
C ALA A 473 4.81 12.91 7.64
N LYS A 474 4.31 14.14 7.49
CA LYS A 474 2.93 14.38 7.89
C LYS A 474 2.16 13.08 7.63
N GLU A 475 1.56 12.55 8.70
CA GLU A 475 0.64 11.42 8.69
C GLU A 475 0.12 11.19 7.28
N THR A 476 0.62 10.15 6.61
CA THR A 476 0.09 9.79 5.30
C THR A 476 -1.28 9.21 5.59
N GLU A 477 -2.27 10.09 5.54
CA GLU A 477 -3.69 9.76 5.60
C GLU A 477 -3.91 8.55 4.69
N VAL A 478 -4.58 7.53 5.21
CA VAL A 478 -4.87 6.29 4.48
C VAL A 478 -5.71 6.67 3.25
N ARG A 479 -5.04 6.83 2.10
CA ARG A 479 -5.72 7.23 0.86
C ARG A 479 -6.61 6.09 0.39
N CYS A 480 -7.89 6.38 0.28
CA CYS A 480 -8.88 5.43 -0.19
C CYS A 480 -8.69 5.10 -1.67
N VAL A 481 -8.76 3.81 -2.02
CA VAL A 481 -8.87 3.32 -3.39
C VAL A 481 -10.33 3.34 -3.77
N HIS A 482 -10.72 4.02 -4.86
CA HIS A 482 -12.12 4.09 -5.27
C HIS A 482 -12.38 3.33 -6.56
N GLY A 483 -13.43 2.52 -6.60
CA GLY A 483 -13.88 1.85 -7.82
C GLY A 483 -13.01 0.67 -8.25
N GLY A 484 -13.45 -0.03 -9.29
CA GLY A 484 -12.66 -1.06 -9.98
C GLY A 484 -12.94 -2.48 -9.51
N ARG A 485 -12.22 -3.44 -10.11
CA ARG A 485 -12.26 -4.86 -9.78
C ARG A 485 -10.89 -5.35 -9.32
N ILE A 486 -10.80 -5.96 -8.14
CA ILE A 486 -9.53 -6.52 -7.63
C ILE A 486 -9.69 -7.97 -7.17
N SER A 487 -8.67 -8.79 -7.43
CA SER A 487 -8.63 -10.19 -7.02
C SER A 487 -7.76 -10.45 -5.79
N SER A 488 -6.97 -9.46 -5.37
CA SER A 488 -6.11 -9.52 -4.19
C SER A 488 -5.76 -8.10 -3.75
N VAL A 489 -5.48 -7.92 -2.46
CA VAL A 489 -4.88 -6.70 -1.92
C VAL A 489 -3.37 -6.97 -1.84
N ASP A 490 -2.57 -6.20 -2.58
CA ASP A 490 -1.11 -6.30 -2.50
C ASP A 490 -0.64 -5.88 -1.10
N TYR A 491 0.41 -6.54 -0.58
CA TYR A 491 1.03 -6.19 0.70
C TYR A 491 1.35 -4.70 0.74
N THR A 492 0.76 -4.00 1.71
CA THR A 492 0.98 -2.57 1.93
C THR A 492 2.47 -2.31 2.15
N ASP A 493 2.99 -1.25 1.52
CA ASP A 493 4.38 -0.83 1.69
C ASP A 493 4.72 -0.72 3.19
N PRO A 494 5.92 -1.13 3.63
CA PRO A 494 6.32 -0.97 5.02
C PRO A 494 6.25 0.50 5.44
N GLY A 495 5.38 0.81 6.42
CA GLY A 495 5.12 2.18 6.89
C GLY A 495 3.72 2.73 6.59
N VAL A 496 2.86 2.00 5.87
CA VAL A 496 1.45 2.38 5.67
C VAL A 496 0.61 1.92 6.87
N HIS A 497 -0.11 2.86 7.50
CA HIS A 497 -0.86 2.65 8.75
C HIS A 497 -2.35 2.27 8.54
N GLY A 498 -2.69 1.67 7.39
CA GLY A 498 -4.06 1.27 7.12
C GLY A 498 -4.36 0.91 5.67
N LEU A 499 -5.63 0.57 5.42
CA LEU A 499 -6.20 0.23 4.12
C LEU A 499 -7.52 0.98 3.98
N CYS A 500 -7.76 1.68 2.88
CA CYS A 500 -9.09 2.24 2.61
C CYS A 500 -9.53 1.89 1.19
N LEU A 501 -10.72 1.29 1.05
CA LEU A 501 -11.31 0.85 -0.20
C LEU A 501 -12.76 1.35 -0.26
N VAL A 502 -13.15 1.97 -1.36
CA VAL A 502 -14.45 2.60 -1.55
C VAL A 502 -15.03 2.18 -2.89
N ASN A 503 -16.24 1.63 -2.94
CA ASN A 503 -16.90 1.24 -4.19
C ASN A 503 -16.09 0.22 -5.04
N VAL A 504 -15.31 -0.65 -4.40
CA VAL A 504 -14.47 -1.65 -5.06
C VAL A 504 -15.22 -2.98 -5.15
N THR A 505 -15.15 -3.65 -6.31
CA THR A 505 -15.70 -5.00 -6.50
C THR A 505 -14.59 -6.05 -6.41
N PHE A 506 -14.67 -6.98 -5.49
CA PHE A 506 -13.73 -8.08 -5.38
C PHE A 506 -14.14 -9.24 -6.25
N THR A 507 -13.17 -9.88 -6.90
CA THR A 507 -13.41 -11.07 -7.73
C THR A 507 -12.95 -12.36 -7.05
N ALA A 508 -12.38 -12.27 -5.85
CA ALA A 508 -11.93 -13.39 -5.03
C ALA A 508 -11.98 -13.02 -3.54
N ALA A 509 -11.99 -14.03 -2.67
CA ALA A 509 -11.93 -13.82 -1.23
C ALA A 509 -10.59 -13.19 -0.81
N ILE A 510 -10.65 -12.25 0.13
CA ILE A 510 -9.50 -11.50 0.63
C ILE A 510 -9.15 -11.99 2.03
N VAL A 511 -7.86 -12.13 2.30
CA VAL A 511 -7.34 -12.32 3.66
C VAL A 511 -6.47 -11.12 4.01
N LEU A 512 -6.87 -10.36 5.02
CA LEU A 512 -6.09 -9.28 5.61
C LEU A 512 -5.42 -9.80 6.88
N ASP A 513 -4.15 -10.20 6.76
CA ASP A 513 -3.35 -10.64 7.90
C ASP A 513 -2.61 -9.44 8.52
N LEU A 514 -3.09 -9.00 9.68
CA LEU A 514 -2.58 -7.80 10.36
C LEU A 514 -1.16 -8.00 10.89
N TRP A 515 -0.64 -9.23 10.94
CA TRP A 515 0.76 -9.49 11.31
C TRP A 515 1.78 -8.85 10.37
N SER A 516 1.40 -8.66 9.10
CA SER A 516 2.24 -8.04 8.07
C SER A 516 2.41 -6.52 8.25
N PHE A 517 1.61 -5.89 9.12
CA PHE A 517 1.65 -4.45 9.36
C PHE A 517 2.59 -4.07 10.51
N ASN A 518 3.39 -3.00 10.33
CA ASN A 518 4.27 -2.48 11.36
C ASN A 518 3.47 -1.67 12.40
N ALA A 519 2.80 -2.37 13.31
CA ALA A 519 1.82 -1.77 14.23
C ALA A 519 2.29 -1.62 15.68
N SER A 520 3.59 -1.77 15.98
CA SER A 520 4.05 -1.77 17.38
C SER A 520 3.88 -0.43 18.10
N GLN A 521 3.51 0.66 17.41
CA GLN A 521 3.28 1.97 18.03
C GLN A 521 2.06 2.77 17.49
N HIS A 522 1.30 2.28 16.51
CA HIS A 522 0.23 3.05 15.85
C HIS A 522 -1.01 2.20 15.52
N THR A 523 -2.19 2.82 15.56
CA THR A 523 -3.49 2.21 15.23
C THR A 523 -3.60 1.94 13.72
N LEU A 524 -4.04 0.74 13.35
CA LEU A 524 -4.28 0.36 11.96
C LEU A 524 -5.69 0.71 11.52
N ASN A 525 -5.85 1.65 10.58
CA ASN A 525 -7.17 2.05 10.07
C ASN A 525 -7.54 1.25 8.81
N ILE A 526 -8.57 0.40 8.86
CA ILE A 526 -9.06 -0.39 7.75
C ILE A 526 -10.48 0.06 7.42
N THR A 527 -10.72 0.56 6.22
CA THR A 527 -12.04 1.04 5.77
C THR A 527 -12.44 0.36 4.47
N LEU A 528 -13.62 -0.25 4.44
CA LEU A 528 -14.28 -0.81 3.26
C LEU A 528 -15.67 -0.20 3.16
N LEU A 529 -15.84 0.75 2.25
CA LEU A 529 -17.07 1.50 2.07
C LEU A 529 -17.70 1.14 0.71
N GLN A 530 -18.99 0.79 0.65
CA GLN A 530 -19.68 0.49 -0.62
C GLN A 530 -19.03 -0.59 -1.49
N CYS A 531 -18.26 -1.50 -0.89
CA CYS A 531 -17.56 -2.54 -1.63
C CYS A 531 -18.46 -3.75 -1.92
N VAL A 532 -18.18 -4.48 -3.01
CA VAL A 532 -18.81 -5.77 -3.31
C VAL A 532 -17.80 -6.87 -3.05
N LEU A 533 -18.00 -7.67 -2.01
CA LEU A 533 -17.05 -8.64 -1.48
C LEU A 533 -17.43 -10.06 -1.94
N VAL A 534 -16.41 -10.90 -2.21
CA VAL A 534 -16.53 -12.36 -2.43
C VAL A 534 -16.13 -13.16 -1.18
N GLY A 535 -15.72 -12.48 -0.11
CA GLY A 535 -15.22 -13.07 1.12
C GLY A 535 -14.15 -12.17 1.72
N LEU A 536 -14.18 -11.98 3.03
CA LEU A 536 -13.21 -11.15 3.74
C LEU A 536 -12.87 -11.80 5.07
N SER A 537 -11.61 -12.17 5.26
CA SER A 537 -11.07 -12.67 6.53
C SER A 537 -10.06 -11.66 7.07
N ILE A 538 -10.28 -11.12 8.27
CA ILE A 538 -9.38 -10.19 8.96
C ILE A 538 -8.76 -10.92 10.15
N LYS A 539 -7.44 -11.13 10.10
CA LYS A 539 -6.69 -11.87 11.14
C LYS A 539 -5.94 -10.91 12.05
N GLY A 540 -6.35 -10.86 13.31
CA GLY A 540 -5.78 -10.04 14.37
C GLY A 540 -4.33 -10.42 14.70
N SER A 541 -3.50 -9.40 14.98
CA SER A 541 -2.09 -9.55 15.34
C SER A 541 -1.74 -9.10 16.75
N GLY A 542 -2.76 -8.83 17.58
CA GLY A 542 -2.64 -8.14 18.87
C GLY A 542 -2.39 -6.63 18.77
N ALA A 543 -2.44 -6.05 17.56
CA ALA A 543 -2.31 -4.61 17.35
C ALA A 543 -3.64 -3.87 17.58
N CYS A 544 -3.57 -2.57 17.89
CA CYS A 544 -4.74 -1.69 17.92
C CYS A 544 -5.25 -1.45 16.49
N VAL A 545 -6.55 -1.68 16.24
CA VAL A 545 -7.15 -1.56 14.90
C VAL A 545 -8.42 -0.72 14.95
N HIS A 546 -8.69 0.03 13.88
CA HIS A 546 -10.00 0.61 13.58
C HIS A 546 -10.49 0.04 12.25
N VAL A 547 -11.39 -0.93 12.30
CA VAL A 547 -12.00 -1.56 11.12
C VAL A 547 -13.39 -0.97 10.90
N ASN A 548 -13.68 -0.51 9.68
CA ASN A 548 -14.97 0.03 9.28
C ASN A 548 -15.41 -0.60 7.95
N VAL A 549 -16.37 -1.51 8.00
CA VAL A 549 -17.03 -2.12 6.84
C VAL A 549 -18.43 -1.54 6.74
N ALA A 550 -18.62 -0.55 5.88
CA ALA A 550 -19.86 0.21 5.79
C ALA A 550 -20.50 0.15 4.40
N PHE A 551 -21.83 0.06 4.35
CA PHE A 551 -22.65 0.10 3.13
C PHE A 551 -22.18 -0.88 2.04
N SER A 552 -21.51 -1.96 2.42
CA SER A 552 -20.90 -2.92 1.51
C SER A 552 -21.83 -4.11 1.29
N MET A 553 -21.66 -4.81 0.18
CA MET A 553 -22.39 -6.01 -0.17
C MET A 553 -21.42 -7.20 -0.16
N LEU A 554 -21.81 -8.31 0.44
CA LEU A 554 -21.11 -9.59 0.32
C LEU A 554 -21.99 -10.47 -0.58
N ASP A 555 -21.49 -10.79 -1.78
CA ASP A 555 -22.24 -11.46 -2.87
C ASP A 555 -22.00 -12.99 -2.88
N SER A 556 -20.84 -13.42 -2.40
CA SER A 556 -20.45 -14.82 -2.16
C SER A 556 -19.37 -14.86 -1.06
N GLY A 557 -19.11 -16.01 -0.39
CA GLY A 557 -18.11 -16.13 0.70
C GLY A 557 -18.59 -16.09 2.17
N GLU A 558 -17.81 -15.50 3.06
CA GLU A 558 -18.10 -15.24 4.49
C GLU A 558 -17.28 -14.03 4.98
N LEU A 559 -17.77 -13.32 6.00
CA LEU A 559 -17.03 -12.28 6.71
C LEU A 559 -16.45 -12.86 8.02
N GLU A 560 -15.14 -13.08 8.06
CA GLU A 560 -14.46 -13.73 9.17
C GLU A 560 -13.53 -12.75 9.91
N PHE A 561 -13.58 -12.79 11.24
CA PHE A 561 -12.60 -12.16 12.13
C PHE A 561 -11.92 -13.24 12.97
N GLU A 562 -10.60 -13.37 12.87
CA GLU A 562 -9.83 -14.42 13.54
C GLU A 562 -8.73 -13.82 14.44
N GLY A 563 -8.57 -14.33 15.66
CA GLY A 563 -7.43 -14.03 16.53
C GLY A 563 -7.60 -12.79 17.44
N ASP A 564 -6.47 -12.22 17.85
CA ASP A 564 -6.41 -11.23 18.92
C ASP A 564 -6.34 -9.80 18.39
N PHE A 565 -7.19 -8.92 18.92
CA PHE A 565 -7.21 -7.49 18.62
C PHE A 565 -6.77 -6.70 19.86
N GLY A 566 -5.79 -5.82 19.68
CA GLY A 566 -5.12 -5.11 20.78
C GLY A 566 -6.05 -4.13 21.52
N VAL A 567 -5.53 -3.54 22.59
CA VAL A 567 -6.27 -2.54 23.38
C VAL A 567 -6.76 -1.36 22.53
N SER A 568 -7.92 -0.80 22.88
CA SER A 568 -8.55 0.33 22.18
C SER A 568 -8.90 0.06 20.71
N SER A 569 -9.17 -1.19 20.34
CA SER A 569 -9.60 -1.54 18.98
C SER A 569 -11.07 -1.19 18.74
N GLN A 570 -11.42 -0.80 17.52
CA GLN A 570 -12.79 -0.52 17.10
C GLN A 570 -13.08 -1.32 15.84
N ILE A 571 -14.14 -2.12 15.83
CA ILE A 571 -14.57 -2.89 14.66
C ILE A 571 -16.04 -2.54 14.42
N LEU A 572 -16.34 -1.99 13.24
CA LEU A 572 -17.67 -1.57 12.84
C LEU A 572 -18.06 -2.27 11.53
N VAL A 573 -19.21 -2.91 11.52
CA VAL A 573 -19.90 -3.38 10.31
C VAL A 573 -21.28 -2.73 10.27
N ALA A 574 -21.52 -1.88 9.28
CA ALA A 574 -22.70 -1.01 9.29
C ALA A 574 -23.40 -0.91 7.93
N GLY A 575 -24.75 -0.89 7.93
CA GLY A 575 -25.57 -0.62 6.74
C GLY A 575 -25.28 -1.56 5.56
N SER A 576 -24.70 -2.72 5.81
CA SER A 576 -24.19 -3.65 4.81
C SER A 576 -25.19 -4.77 4.53
N THR A 577 -25.12 -5.35 3.34
CA THR A 577 -25.99 -6.44 2.88
C THR A 577 -25.15 -7.69 2.67
N LEU A 578 -25.25 -8.65 3.58
CA LEU A 578 -24.42 -9.85 3.61
C LEU A 578 -25.28 -11.06 3.20
N LEU A 579 -25.28 -11.37 1.89
CA LEU A 579 -26.13 -12.39 1.27
C LEU A 579 -25.25 -13.57 0.88
N LEU A 580 -25.44 -14.74 1.49
CA LEU A 580 -24.46 -15.82 1.34
C LEU A 580 -25.02 -17.22 1.16
N THR A 581 -24.15 -18.07 0.59
CA THR A 581 -24.37 -19.46 0.16
C THR A 581 -23.59 -20.49 1.01
N SER A 582 -23.23 -20.14 2.25
CA SER A 582 -22.48 -21.01 3.19
C SER A 582 -23.23 -21.13 4.53
N SER A 583 -22.74 -21.98 5.44
CA SER A 583 -23.38 -22.22 6.74
C SER A 583 -23.62 -20.95 7.58
N HIS A 584 -22.84 -19.89 7.41
CA HIS A 584 -23.01 -18.64 8.15
C HIS A 584 -22.48 -17.40 7.42
N ALA A 585 -23.00 -16.21 7.76
CA ALA A 585 -22.62 -14.96 7.06
C ALA A 585 -21.44 -14.22 7.71
N ILE A 586 -21.42 -14.17 9.05
CA ILE A 586 -20.32 -13.58 9.82
C ILE A 586 -19.78 -14.62 10.81
N GLN A 587 -18.46 -14.78 10.88
CA GLN A 587 -17.78 -15.63 11.86
C GLN A 587 -16.75 -14.85 12.67
N PHE A 588 -16.77 -15.07 13.98
CA PHE A 588 -15.71 -14.68 14.90
C PHE A 588 -15.03 -15.94 15.42
N GLN A 589 -13.78 -16.18 14.99
CA GLN A 589 -13.03 -17.41 15.26
C GLN A 589 -11.89 -17.14 16.24
N ARG A 590 -11.97 -17.73 17.45
CA ARG A 590 -10.98 -17.51 18.53
C ARG A 590 -10.72 -16.03 18.77
N PHE A 591 -11.81 -15.28 18.90
CA PHE A 591 -11.81 -13.84 18.88
C PHE A 591 -11.61 -13.27 20.28
N SER A 592 -10.61 -12.41 20.45
CA SER A 592 -10.38 -11.68 21.70
C SER A 592 -10.25 -10.17 21.45
N LEU A 593 -10.91 -9.38 22.30
CA LEU A 593 -10.84 -7.92 22.29
C LEU A 593 -10.10 -7.45 23.55
N GLY A 594 -8.96 -6.77 23.35
CA GLY A 594 -8.28 -6.08 24.43
C GLY A 594 -9.15 -5.02 25.11
N ALA A 595 -8.77 -4.58 26.31
CA ALA A 595 -9.53 -3.57 27.07
C ALA A 595 -9.80 -2.28 26.27
N ASN A 596 -10.91 -1.60 26.59
CA ASN A 596 -11.41 -0.40 25.93
C ASN A 596 -11.71 -0.56 24.42
N SER A 597 -11.97 -1.78 23.97
CA SER A 597 -12.29 -2.06 22.57
C SER A 597 -13.78 -2.25 22.33
N SER A 598 -14.23 -2.09 21.09
CA SER A 598 -15.63 -2.26 20.69
C SER A 598 -15.77 -3.01 19.36
N LEU A 599 -16.81 -3.85 19.28
CA LEU A 599 -17.31 -4.48 18.06
C LEU A 599 -18.78 -4.09 17.88
N LEU A 600 -19.11 -3.47 16.74
CA LEU A 600 -20.43 -2.93 16.45
C LEU A 600 -20.97 -3.53 15.13
N LEU A 601 -22.11 -4.21 15.19
CA LEU A 601 -22.88 -4.64 14.01
C LEU A 601 -24.18 -3.80 13.97
N LEU A 602 -24.26 -2.83 13.07
CA LEU A 602 -25.33 -1.83 13.03
C LEU A 602 -26.12 -1.84 11.71
N ASP A 603 -27.45 -1.93 11.78
CA ASP A 603 -28.35 -1.73 10.63
C ASP A 603 -28.03 -2.59 9.39
N ASN A 604 -27.53 -3.81 9.59
CA ASN A 604 -27.19 -4.72 8.49
C ASN A 604 -28.35 -5.65 8.13
N LEU A 605 -28.40 -6.09 6.87
CA LEU A 605 -29.18 -7.24 6.43
C LEU A 605 -28.24 -8.44 6.33
N ILE A 606 -28.47 -9.47 7.14
CA ILE A 606 -27.58 -10.62 7.26
C ILE A 606 -28.40 -11.89 7.02
N GLU A 607 -28.04 -12.63 5.97
CA GLU A 607 -28.69 -13.88 5.58
C GLU A 607 -27.71 -15.05 5.71
N GLY A 608 -28.06 -16.07 6.49
CA GLY A 608 -27.26 -17.29 6.68
C GLY A 608 -28.01 -18.57 6.31
N GLU A 609 -27.29 -19.66 6.04
CA GLU A 609 -27.88 -20.98 5.78
C GLU A 609 -28.21 -21.71 7.09
N ILE A 610 -27.29 -21.73 8.06
CA ILE A 610 -27.47 -22.37 9.38
C ILE A 610 -27.47 -21.29 10.48
N TYR A 611 -26.49 -20.38 10.49
CA TYR A 611 -26.38 -19.30 11.47
C TYR A 611 -26.18 -17.95 10.78
N ALA A 612 -26.84 -16.87 11.18
CA ALA A 612 -26.54 -15.56 10.56
C ALA A 612 -25.21 -15.00 11.10
N VAL A 613 -25.00 -15.03 12.42
CA VAL A 613 -23.73 -14.67 13.07
C VAL A 613 -23.24 -15.83 13.93
N ARG A 614 -21.99 -16.25 13.74
CA ARG A 614 -21.34 -17.33 14.51
C ARG A 614 -20.18 -16.82 15.34
N LEU A 615 -20.24 -17.01 16.65
CA LEU A 615 -19.20 -16.63 17.60
C LEU A 615 -18.55 -17.88 18.20
N PHE A 616 -17.40 -18.26 17.64
CA PHE A 616 -16.62 -19.42 18.03
C PHE A 616 -15.54 -19.00 19.04
N PHE A 617 -15.87 -19.17 20.31
CA PHE A 617 -15.00 -18.83 21.46
C PHE A 617 -14.63 -17.34 21.53
N VAL A 618 -15.40 -16.59 22.32
CA VAL A 618 -15.26 -15.14 22.46
C VAL A 618 -14.85 -14.76 23.88
N VAL A 619 -13.84 -13.91 23.98
CA VAL A 619 -13.40 -13.32 25.25
C VAL A 619 -13.54 -11.80 25.18
N VAL A 620 -14.37 -11.26 26.08
CA VAL A 620 -14.63 -9.82 26.23
C VAL A 620 -14.17 -9.40 27.62
N ASP A 621 -13.12 -8.59 27.68
CA ASP A 621 -12.43 -8.17 28.91
C ASP A 621 -12.33 -6.63 28.94
N GLY A 622 -13.23 -5.98 29.69
CA GLY A 622 -13.33 -4.50 29.68
C GLY A 622 -13.59 -3.90 28.30
N SER A 623 -14.29 -4.65 27.43
CA SER A 623 -14.62 -4.31 26.05
C SER A 623 -16.09 -4.62 25.74
N GLY A 624 -16.59 -4.21 24.58
CA GLY A 624 -18.02 -4.31 24.23
C GLY A 624 -18.29 -4.95 22.88
N VAL A 625 -19.33 -5.78 22.79
CA VAL A 625 -19.90 -6.25 21.52
C VAL A 625 -21.37 -5.81 21.46
N ILE A 626 -21.73 -5.08 20.40
CA ILE A 626 -23.09 -4.57 20.19
C ILE A 626 -23.61 -5.03 18.85
N VAL A 627 -24.79 -5.63 18.86
CA VAL A 627 -25.54 -6.05 17.67
C VAL A 627 -26.85 -5.29 17.70
N LYS A 628 -27.00 -4.24 16.88
CA LYS A 628 -28.15 -3.34 16.93
C LYS A 628 -28.77 -3.02 15.58
N GLY A 629 -30.10 -3.02 15.49
CA GLY A 629 -30.82 -2.60 14.28
C GLY A 629 -30.73 -3.56 13.09
N ASN A 630 -30.17 -4.76 13.26
CA ASN A 630 -29.95 -5.70 12.16
C ASN A 630 -31.21 -6.52 11.84
N THR A 631 -31.31 -6.95 10.59
CA THR A 631 -32.26 -7.98 10.13
C THR A 631 -31.51 -9.28 9.90
N LEU A 632 -31.81 -10.31 10.69
CA LEU A 632 -31.14 -11.62 10.69
C LEU A 632 -32.15 -12.70 10.25
N ARG A 633 -31.94 -13.36 9.11
CA ARG A 633 -32.87 -14.37 8.58
C ARG A 633 -32.20 -15.46 7.75
N GLY A 634 -32.94 -16.50 7.41
CA GLY A 634 -32.51 -17.56 6.49
C GLY A 634 -32.55 -17.11 5.01
N VAL A 635 -31.74 -17.74 4.17
CA VAL A 635 -31.63 -17.45 2.72
C VAL A 635 -32.86 -17.91 1.93
N GLU A 636 -33.41 -19.08 2.25
CA GLU A 636 -34.58 -19.65 1.58
C GLU A 636 -35.75 -19.76 2.55
N GLU A 637 -36.97 -19.45 2.09
CA GLU A 637 -38.19 -19.65 2.89
C GLU A 637 -38.42 -21.13 3.26
N GLU A 638 -37.83 -22.07 2.51
CA GLU A 638 -37.96 -23.52 2.73
C GLU A 638 -36.91 -24.11 3.70
N PHE A 639 -35.80 -23.41 3.97
CA PHE A 639 -34.75 -23.85 4.92
C PHE A 639 -34.55 -22.81 6.03
N PRO A 640 -35.29 -22.95 7.13
CA PRO A 640 -35.20 -22.01 8.26
C PRO A 640 -33.83 -21.98 8.91
N LEU A 641 -33.39 -20.77 9.25
CA LEU A 641 -32.16 -20.52 10.00
C LEU A 641 -32.21 -21.24 11.37
N GLU A 642 -31.16 -21.96 11.75
CA GLU A 642 -31.09 -22.62 13.06
C GLU A 642 -30.92 -21.60 14.19
N SER A 643 -30.05 -20.61 14.01
CA SER A 643 -29.90 -19.49 14.95
C SER A 643 -29.59 -18.17 14.27
N ALA A 644 -30.21 -17.06 14.72
CA ALA A 644 -29.81 -15.73 14.26
C ALA A 644 -28.41 -15.37 14.78
N VAL A 645 -28.13 -15.63 16.06
CA VAL A 645 -26.78 -15.48 16.64
C VAL A 645 -26.42 -16.77 17.38
N PHE A 646 -25.29 -17.39 17.03
CA PHE A 646 -24.81 -18.62 17.65
C PHE A 646 -23.54 -18.35 18.46
N PHE A 647 -23.54 -18.79 19.72
CA PHE A 647 -22.40 -18.72 20.63
C PHE A 647 -21.94 -20.12 21.00
N GLU A 648 -20.70 -20.46 20.63
CA GLU A 648 -20.10 -21.72 21.03
C GLU A 648 -19.54 -21.68 22.44
N SER A 649 -18.93 -20.58 22.85
CA SER A 649 -18.51 -20.31 24.23
C SER A 649 -18.24 -18.81 24.37
N ALA A 650 -18.57 -18.23 25.52
CA ALA A 650 -18.38 -16.80 25.77
C ALA A 650 -17.88 -16.55 27.20
N ILE A 651 -16.83 -15.73 27.33
CA ILE A 651 -16.29 -15.28 28.61
C ILE A 651 -16.36 -13.76 28.64
N LEU A 652 -17.18 -13.22 29.55
CA LEU A 652 -17.35 -11.80 29.79
C LEU A 652 -16.84 -11.50 31.19
N LYS A 653 -15.85 -10.61 31.32
CA LYS A 653 -15.28 -10.26 32.61
C LYS A 653 -14.85 -8.79 32.65
N ASN A 654 -14.67 -8.26 33.86
CA ASN A 654 -14.19 -6.90 34.12
C ASN A 654 -14.99 -5.85 33.35
N ASP A 655 -16.30 -5.77 33.61
CA ASP A 655 -17.24 -4.87 32.91
C ASP A 655 -17.41 -5.13 31.39
N GLY A 656 -16.87 -6.24 30.88
CA GLY A 656 -17.08 -6.68 29.51
C GLY A 656 -18.55 -7.02 29.22
N TYR A 657 -19.07 -6.60 28.07
CA TYR A 657 -20.50 -6.74 27.77
C TYR A 657 -20.79 -7.16 26.33
N ILE A 658 -21.93 -7.84 26.16
CA ILE A 658 -22.55 -8.18 24.88
C ILE A 658 -23.99 -7.68 24.93
N ASP A 659 -24.37 -6.80 24.01
CA ASP A 659 -25.71 -6.22 23.91
C ASP A 659 -26.31 -6.49 22.52
N VAL A 660 -27.47 -7.14 22.49
CA VAL A 660 -28.24 -7.44 21.28
C VAL A 660 -29.55 -6.68 21.36
N GLU A 661 -29.64 -5.55 20.66
CA GLU A 661 -30.72 -4.58 20.85
C GLU A 661 -31.47 -4.26 19.54
N ASN A 662 -32.79 -4.15 19.57
CA ASN A 662 -33.57 -3.65 18.43
C ASN A 662 -33.30 -4.40 17.10
N ASN A 663 -33.09 -5.72 17.15
CA ASN A 663 -32.90 -6.55 15.95
C ASN A 663 -34.22 -7.22 15.54
N THR A 664 -34.37 -7.46 14.24
CA THR A 664 -35.45 -8.29 13.70
C THR A 664 -34.86 -9.65 13.31
N MET A 665 -35.36 -10.73 13.91
CA MET A 665 -34.81 -12.08 13.78
C MET A 665 -35.89 -13.06 13.34
N SER A 666 -35.56 -13.92 12.37
CA SER A 666 -36.43 -15.03 11.97
C SER A 666 -35.61 -16.33 11.85
N ALA A 667 -35.82 -17.23 12.81
CA ALA A 667 -35.01 -18.44 13.00
C ALA A 667 -35.70 -19.44 13.95
N VAL A 668 -35.12 -20.64 14.12
CA VAL A 668 -35.49 -21.57 15.20
C VAL A 668 -35.08 -20.99 16.55
N SER A 669 -33.84 -20.52 16.67
CA SER A 669 -33.36 -19.81 17.87
C SER A 669 -32.99 -18.37 17.51
N GLY A 670 -33.38 -17.40 18.34
CA GLY A 670 -32.85 -16.03 18.18
C GLY A 670 -31.36 -16.03 18.51
N ILE A 671 -31.07 -16.26 19.79
CA ILE A 671 -29.74 -16.38 20.35
C ILE A 671 -29.56 -17.81 20.87
N TYR A 672 -28.59 -18.53 20.33
CA TYR A 672 -28.30 -19.91 20.71
C TYR A 672 -26.94 -20.03 21.38
N PHE A 673 -26.94 -20.37 22.67
CA PHE A 673 -25.74 -20.71 23.41
C PHE A 673 -25.56 -22.23 23.52
N TYR A 674 -24.51 -22.74 22.89
CA TYR A 674 -24.23 -24.17 22.83
C TYR A 674 -23.16 -24.65 23.82
N GLY A 675 -22.15 -23.83 24.13
CA GLY A 675 -21.14 -24.15 25.15
C GLY A 675 -21.05 -23.07 26.23
N ASP A 676 -20.08 -23.23 27.13
CA ASP A 676 -20.11 -22.58 28.44
C ASP A 676 -20.08 -21.04 28.32
N ILE A 677 -20.98 -20.41 29.10
CA ILE A 677 -21.07 -18.96 29.25
C ILE A 677 -20.61 -18.62 30.66
N ILE A 678 -19.57 -17.80 30.76
CA ILE A 678 -19.05 -17.31 32.03
C ILE A 678 -19.12 -15.79 32.01
N VAL A 679 -19.90 -15.22 32.92
CA VAL A 679 -20.02 -13.77 33.11
C VAL A 679 -19.56 -13.47 34.53
N SER A 680 -18.48 -12.71 34.68
CA SER A 680 -17.91 -12.39 36.00
C SER A 680 -17.54 -10.92 36.13
N SER A 681 -17.26 -10.46 37.35
CA SER A 681 -16.73 -9.11 37.62
C SER A 681 -17.51 -8.00 36.90
N ALA A 682 -18.81 -7.88 37.19
CA ALA A 682 -19.74 -6.92 36.59
C ALA A 682 -19.85 -6.97 35.05
N GLY A 683 -19.66 -8.15 34.43
CA GLY A 683 -19.99 -8.35 33.01
C GLY A 683 -21.50 -8.35 32.74
N LEU A 684 -21.90 -8.00 31.51
CA LEU A 684 -23.30 -7.88 31.10
C LEU A 684 -23.59 -8.63 29.79
N LEU A 685 -24.63 -9.47 29.78
CA LEU A 685 -25.21 -10.05 28.58
C LEU A 685 -26.66 -9.58 28.46
N ARG A 686 -27.01 -8.83 27.41
CA ARG A 686 -28.34 -8.22 27.24
C ARG A 686 -28.94 -8.56 25.87
N VAL A 687 -30.22 -8.92 25.87
CA VAL A 687 -31.06 -9.09 24.67
C VAL A 687 -32.31 -8.25 24.85
N ALA A 688 -32.39 -7.14 24.13
CA ALA A 688 -33.42 -6.14 24.38
C ALA A 688 -34.14 -5.64 23.13
N ASP A 689 -35.42 -5.31 23.28
CA ASP A 689 -36.23 -4.62 22.25
C ASP A 689 -36.21 -5.30 20.88
N CYS A 690 -35.90 -6.60 20.81
CA CYS A 690 -35.84 -7.34 19.57
C CYS A 690 -37.21 -7.85 19.16
N THR A 691 -37.44 -7.96 17.84
CA THR A 691 -38.58 -8.68 17.27
C THR A 691 -38.11 -10.04 16.79
N PHE A 692 -38.67 -11.12 17.32
CA PHE A 692 -38.31 -12.49 16.96
C PHE A 692 -39.53 -13.28 16.49
N ASP A 693 -39.44 -13.78 15.26
CA ASP A 693 -40.42 -14.66 14.65
C ASP A 693 -39.86 -16.08 14.62
N GLY A 694 -40.37 -16.93 15.51
CA GLY A 694 -39.94 -18.31 15.66
C GLY A 694 -40.38 -19.20 14.50
N ILE A 695 -39.45 -19.98 13.95
CA ILE A 695 -39.74 -20.95 12.91
C ILE A 695 -39.74 -22.35 13.51
N THR A 696 -40.83 -23.08 13.30
CA THR A 696 -40.99 -24.44 13.82
C THR A 696 -40.34 -25.46 12.86
N LEU A 697 -39.27 -26.12 13.32
CA LEU A 697 -38.61 -27.24 12.62
C LEU A 697 -38.47 -28.48 13.52
N PHE A 698 -37.23 -28.81 13.95
CA PHE A 698 -36.86 -29.99 14.73
C PHE A 698 -36.84 -29.75 16.24
N PHE A 699 -36.71 -28.50 16.66
CA PHE A 699 -36.68 -28.10 18.06
C PHE A 699 -37.76 -27.05 18.34
N GLU A 700 -38.14 -26.94 19.60
CA GLU A 700 -38.99 -25.82 20.05
C GLU A 700 -38.23 -24.50 19.86
N PRO A 701 -38.82 -23.53 19.17
CA PRO A 701 -38.18 -22.26 18.90
C PRO A 701 -38.12 -21.39 20.16
N ALA A 702 -37.03 -20.63 20.32
CA ALA A 702 -36.80 -19.78 21.49
C ALA A 702 -35.98 -18.53 21.13
N LEU A 703 -36.35 -17.36 21.66
CA LEU A 703 -35.56 -16.14 21.53
C LEU A 703 -34.18 -16.32 22.15
N VAL A 704 -34.09 -16.86 23.37
CA VAL A 704 -32.82 -17.25 24.00
C VAL A 704 -32.81 -18.74 24.32
N ARG A 705 -31.93 -19.49 23.68
CA ARG A 705 -31.75 -20.92 23.90
C ARG A 705 -30.43 -21.20 24.60
N LEU A 706 -30.51 -21.96 25.70
CA LEU A 706 -29.39 -22.36 26.53
C LEU A 706 -29.24 -23.89 26.49
N ASP A 707 -28.23 -24.38 25.77
CA ASP A 707 -27.80 -25.78 25.81
C ASP A 707 -26.39 -25.91 26.44
N SER A 708 -26.11 -25.12 27.49
CA SER A 708 -24.79 -25.07 28.13
C SER A 708 -24.83 -24.70 29.62
N LEU A 709 -23.66 -24.74 30.28
CA LEU A 709 -23.49 -24.16 31.60
C LEU A 709 -23.48 -22.63 31.49
N VAL A 710 -24.28 -21.96 32.32
CA VAL A 710 -24.25 -20.49 32.47
C VAL A 710 -23.81 -20.16 33.89
N ALA A 711 -22.67 -19.49 34.05
CA ALA A 711 -22.15 -19.08 35.35
C ALA A 711 -22.08 -17.55 35.41
N LEU A 712 -22.82 -16.96 36.34
CA LEU A 712 -22.77 -15.52 36.64
C LEU A 712 -22.21 -15.31 38.05
N GLU A 713 -21.19 -14.48 38.18
CA GLU A 713 -20.60 -14.14 39.48
C GLU A 713 -20.10 -12.70 39.60
N GLY A 714 -19.93 -12.21 40.82
CA GLY A 714 -19.24 -10.94 41.09
C GLY A 714 -19.89 -9.71 40.44
N GLY A 715 -21.23 -9.60 40.49
CA GLY A 715 -21.95 -8.45 39.93
C GLY A 715 -22.45 -8.63 38.49
N ALA A 716 -22.23 -9.80 37.90
CA ALA A 716 -22.61 -10.11 36.53
C ALA A 716 -24.12 -10.13 36.29
N GLN A 717 -24.58 -9.66 35.12
CA GLN A 717 -26.00 -9.70 34.75
C GLN A 717 -26.29 -10.34 33.40
N LEU A 718 -27.41 -11.07 33.33
CA LEU A 718 -28.05 -11.51 32.10
C LEU A 718 -29.46 -10.89 32.04
N ARG A 719 -29.77 -10.14 30.98
CA ARG A 719 -31.05 -9.43 30.83
C ARG A 719 -31.72 -9.78 29.51
N VAL A 720 -32.98 -10.19 29.56
CA VAL A 720 -33.83 -10.38 28.37
C VAL A 720 -35.07 -9.53 28.55
N GLU A 721 -35.12 -8.37 27.90
CA GLU A 721 -36.11 -7.34 28.21
C GLU A 721 -36.74 -6.64 26.99
N GLY A 722 -38.01 -6.26 27.06
CA GLY A 722 -38.64 -5.45 26.00
C GLY A 722 -38.88 -6.17 24.66
N ASN A 723 -38.62 -7.48 24.58
CA ASN A 723 -38.65 -8.19 23.30
C ASN A 723 -40.08 -8.55 22.87
N LYS A 724 -40.33 -8.53 21.56
CA LYS A 724 -41.57 -9.02 20.94
C LYS A 724 -41.31 -10.38 20.31
N VAL A 725 -41.96 -11.43 20.80
CA VAL A 725 -41.73 -12.82 20.41
C VAL A 725 -43.01 -13.43 19.82
N SER A 726 -42.94 -13.99 18.61
CA SER A 726 -44.04 -14.73 17.99
C SER A 726 -43.65 -16.19 17.78
N ALA A 727 -44.59 -17.12 17.98
CA ALA A 727 -44.41 -18.55 17.76
C ALA A 727 -43.14 -19.17 18.40
N ALA A 728 -42.71 -18.66 19.56
CA ALA A 728 -41.52 -19.12 20.27
C ALA A 728 -41.53 -18.83 21.78
N LEU A 729 -40.66 -19.51 22.52
CA LEU A 729 -40.34 -19.22 23.92
C LEU A 729 -39.51 -17.92 24.03
N VAL A 730 -39.62 -17.18 25.12
CA VAL A 730 -38.64 -16.11 25.44
C VAL A 730 -37.31 -16.73 25.87
N MET A 731 -37.35 -17.78 26.68
CA MET A 731 -36.15 -18.49 27.13
C MET A 731 -36.38 -20.02 27.21
N GLY A 732 -35.45 -20.80 26.68
CA GLY A 732 -35.50 -22.26 26.67
C GLY A 732 -34.21 -22.93 27.15
N MET A 733 -34.35 -23.91 28.03
CA MET A 733 -33.24 -24.75 28.52
C MET A 733 -33.71 -26.21 28.63
N PRO A 734 -33.80 -26.93 27.50
CA PRO A 734 -34.58 -28.16 27.40
C PRO A 734 -33.95 -29.36 28.11
N LYS A 735 -32.62 -29.38 28.31
CA LYS A 735 -31.93 -30.51 28.96
C LYS A 735 -31.69 -30.22 30.45
N SER A 736 -32.00 -31.20 31.30
CA SER A 736 -31.95 -31.06 32.76
C SER A 736 -30.55 -31.10 33.37
N PHE A 737 -29.54 -31.55 32.61
CA PHE A 737 -28.15 -31.63 33.08
C PHE A 737 -27.38 -30.32 32.93
N TYR A 738 -27.83 -29.40 32.08
CA TYR A 738 -27.30 -28.05 32.02
C TYR A 738 -27.75 -27.24 33.23
N LYS A 739 -26.89 -26.33 33.73
CA LYS A 739 -27.13 -25.54 34.93
C LYS A 739 -26.83 -24.06 34.69
N MET A 740 -27.68 -23.20 35.24
CA MET A 740 -27.47 -21.78 35.40
C MET A 740 -27.15 -21.49 36.88
N ARG A 741 -25.96 -20.94 37.15
CA ARG A 741 -25.45 -20.66 38.50
C ARG A 741 -25.29 -19.16 38.68
N LEU A 742 -25.93 -18.61 39.72
CA LEU A 742 -25.82 -17.21 40.10
C LEU A 742 -25.18 -17.11 41.48
N LEU A 743 -24.05 -16.41 41.57
CA LEU A 743 -23.21 -16.35 42.76
C LEU A 743 -22.82 -14.91 43.11
N GLY A 744 -22.82 -14.58 44.41
CA GLY A 744 -22.29 -13.30 44.90
C GLY A 744 -23.26 -12.11 44.78
N SER A 745 -22.81 -10.96 45.30
CA SER A 745 -23.61 -9.73 45.35
C SER A 745 -23.63 -8.99 44.03
N GLY A 746 -24.78 -8.38 43.70
CA GLY A 746 -25.00 -7.63 42.46
C GLY A 746 -25.24 -8.51 41.22
N THR A 747 -25.14 -9.83 41.36
CA THR A 747 -25.35 -10.80 40.28
C THR A 747 -26.85 -11.02 40.06
N ALA A 748 -27.33 -10.86 38.82
CA ALA A 748 -28.77 -10.96 38.52
C ALA A 748 -29.09 -11.58 37.15
N VAL A 749 -30.21 -12.29 37.07
CA VAL A 749 -30.87 -12.64 35.79
C VAL A 749 -32.21 -11.92 35.76
N VAL A 750 -32.48 -11.16 34.69
CA VAL A 750 -33.69 -10.32 34.54
C VAL A 750 -34.45 -10.73 33.29
N LEU A 751 -35.73 -11.11 33.45
CA LEU A 751 -36.66 -11.40 32.35
C LEU A 751 -37.88 -10.48 32.48
N ALA A 752 -37.90 -9.37 31.77
CA ALA A 752 -38.90 -8.32 32.00
C ALA A 752 -39.46 -7.69 30.73
N HIS A 753 -40.70 -7.18 30.75
CA HIS A 753 -41.23 -6.37 29.63
C HIS A 753 -41.29 -7.09 28.27
N ASN A 754 -41.26 -8.42 28.24
CA ASN A 754 -41.34 -9.18 27.00
C ASN A 754 -42.81 -9.39 26.60
N ARG A 755 -43.10 -9.35 25.30
CA ARG A 755 -44.44 -9.55 24.74
C ARG A 755 -44.47 -10.75 23.82
N LEU A 756 -45.21 -11.79 24.20
CA LEU A 756 -45.57 -12.90 23.33
C LEU A 756 -46.81 -12.52 22.52
N VAL A 757 -46.69 -12.58 21.19
CA VAL A 757 -47.74 -12.14 20.26
C VAL A 757 -48.88 -13.15 20.17
N ASP A 758 -48.59 -14.43 20.38
CA ASP A 758 -49.54 -15.53 20.31
C ASP A 758 -49.39 -16.50 21.49
N ASP A 759 -50.39 -17.36 21.67
CA ASP A 759 -50.45 -18.35 22.76
C ASP A 759 -49.91 -19.72 22.33
N SER A 760 -49.17 -19.79 21.21
CA SER A 760 -48.73 -21.07 20.65
C SER A 760 -47.61 -21.72 21.46
N CYS A 761 -46.82 -20.92 22.19
CA CYS A 761 -45.70 -21.35 23.01
C CYS A 761 -45.81 -20.79 24.44
N PRO A 762 -45.35 -21.52 25.48
CA PRO A 762 -45.24 -20.98 26.83
C PRO A 762 -44.16 -19.90 26.92
N PHE A 763 -44.18 -19.08 27.98
CA PHE A 763 -43.18 -18.02 28.18
C PHE A 763 -41.74 -18.53 28.21
N ALA A 764 -41.50 -19.59 29.00
CA ALA A 764 -40.20 -20.23 29.12
C ALA A 764 -40.36 -21.73 29.37
N LYS A 765 -39.33 -22.50 29.03
CA LYS A 765 -39.30 -23.96 29.27
C LYS A 765 -37.95 -24.39 29.85
N MET A 766 -37.93 -24.60 31.16
CA MET A 766 -36.74 -24.97 31.92
C MET A 766 -37.14 -25.89 33.08
N ALA A 767 -36.29 -26.84 33.47
CA ALA A 767 -36.54 -27.62 34.69
C ALA A 767 -36.08 -26.83 35.92
N LEU A 768 -36.82 -26.88 37.03
CA LEU A 768 -36.46 -26.18 38.28
C LEU A 768 -35.03 -26.52 38.74
N SER A 769 -34.58 -27.76 38.51
CA SER A 769 -33.22 -28.18 38.85
C SER A 769 -32.13 -27.46 38.05
N ASN A 770 -32.48 -26.78 36.96
CA ASN A 770 -31.53 -26.11 36.09
C ASN A 770 -30.98 -24.83 36.72
N MET A 771 -31.69 -24.22 37.66
CA MET A 771 -31.28 -22.97 38.29
C MET A 771 -30.68 -23.21 39.68
N ILE A 772 -29.55 -22.56 39.96
CA ILE A 772 -28.89 -22.55 41.27
C ILE A 772 -28.61 -21.08 41.60
N VAL A 773 -29.44 -20.50 42.46
CA VAL A 773 -29.32 -19.10 42.89
C VAL A 773 -28.80 -19.09 44.33
N THR A 774 -27.62 -18.52 44.55
CA THR A 774 -27.06 -18.38 45.90
C THR A 774 -27.18 -16.94 46.37
N SER A 775 -27.92 -16.72 47.46
CA SER A 775 -28.03 -15.40 48.08
C SER A 775 -26.64 -14.81 48.35
N PRO A 776 -26.38 -13.54 47.99
CA PRO A 776 -27.34 -12.48 47.65
C PRO A 776 -27.64 -12.26 46.14
N ALA A 777 -27.36 -13.24 45.27
CA ALA A 777 -27.74 -13.15 43.85
C ALA A 777 -29.26 -13.22 43.64
N ARG A 778 -29.77 -12.65 42.54
CA ARG A 778 -31.21 -12.49 42.29
C ARG A 778 -31.66 -13.02 40.92
N LEU A 779 -32.86 -13.56 40.88
CA LEU A 779 -33.59 -13.87 39.64
C LEU A 779 -34.85 -13.00 39.66
N VAL A 780 -35.00 -12.09 38.71
CA VAL A 780 -36.09 -11.10 38.67
C VAL A 780 -36.89 -11.29 37.39
N VAL A 781 -38.19 -11.50 37.52
CA VAL A 781 -39.10 -11.75 36.39
C VAL A 781 -40.36 -10.91 36.55
N GLY A 782 -40.81 -10.21 35.50
CA GLY A 782 -42.01 -9.40 35.67
C GLY A 782 -42.45 -8.58 34.47
N CYS A 783 -43.66 -8.03 34.56
CA CYS A 783 -44.30 -7.25 33.51
C CYS A 783 -44.13 -7.80 32.07
N SER A 784 -44.30 -9.11 31.86
CA SER A 784 -44.32 -9.70 30.52
C SER A 784 -45.76 -10.06 30.14
N LEU A 785 -46.10 -9.85 28.87
CA LEU A 785 -47.45 -10.03 28.34
C LEU A 785 -47.50 -11.22 27.38
N GLN A 786 -48.57 -12.00 27.46
CA GLN A 786 -48.95 -12.99 26.45
C GLN A 786 -50.30 -12.57 25.88
N GLY A 787 -50.31 -12.21 24.59
CA GLY A 787 -51.41 -11.46 23.99
C GLY A 787 -51.54 -10.07 24.62
N ASP A 788 -52.59 -9.89 25.42
CA ASP A 788 -52.86 -8.68 26.21
C ASP A 788 -52.95 -8.97 27.74
N GLU A 789 -52.65 -10.19 28.18
CA GLU A 789 -52.68 -10.61 29.59
C GLU A 789 -51.26 -10.75 30.18
N GLU A 790 -51.09 -10.49 31.48
CA GLU A 790 -49.81 -10.74 32.16
C GLU A 790 -49.53 -12.25 32.29
N VAL A 791 -48.29 -12.64 32.01
CA VAL A 791 -47.84 -14.03 32.08
C VAL A 791 -47.83 -14.54 33.53
N SER A 792 -48.36 -15.75 33.75
CA SER A 792 -48.15 -16.49 34.99
C SER A 792 -46.82 -17.25 34.96
N TYR A 793 -46.06 -17.15 36.05
CA TYR A 793 -44.75 -17.79 36.21
C TYR A 793 -44.79 -19.04 37.09
N ASP A 794 -45.98 -19.48 37.50
CA ASP A 794 -46.15 -20.60 38.43
C ASP A 794 -45.53 -21.89 37.88
N GLY A 795 -44.59 -22.46 38.64
CA GLY A 795 -43.91 -23.71 38.28
C GLY A 795 -42.85 -23.59 37.18
N VAL A 796 -42.55 -22.38 36.70
CA VAL A 796 -41.52 -22.11 35.69
C VAL A 796 -40.16 -21.81 36.33
N PHE A 797 -40.14 -21.07 37.45
CA PHE A 797 -38.95 -20.63 38.17
C PHE A 797 -38.94 -21.17 39.62
N PRO A 798 -37.75 -21.25 40.28
CA PRO A 798 -37.65 -21.68 41.69
C PRO A 798 -38.30 -20.67 42.65
N GLU A 799 -38.58 -21.09 43.90
CA GLU A 799 -39.25 -20.24 44.91
C GLU A 799 -38.47 -18.96 45.26
N GLU A 800 -37.15 -18.92 45.05
CA GLU A 800 -36.33 -17.73 45.30
C GLU A 800 -36.42 -16.65 44.20
N VAL A 801 -37.35 -16.76 43.24
CA VAL A 801 -37.59 -15.76 42.19
C VAL A 801 -38.33 -14.52 42.73
N GLU A 802 -37.88 -13.33 42.33
CA GLU A 802 -38.55 -12.07 42.59
C GLU A 802 -39.49 -11.73 41.42
N VAL A 803 -40.78 -11.55 41.70
CA VAL A 803 -41.82 -11.29 40.69
C VAL A 803 -42.47 -9.93 40.88
N PHE A 804 -42.67 -9.17 39.79
CA PHE A 804 -43.38 -7.89 39.80
C PHE A 804 -44.40 -7.75 38.65
N SER A 805 -45.48 -7.00 38.88
CA SER A 805 -46.56 -6.77 37.90
C SER A 805 -46.28 -5.57 37.00
N CYS A 806 -46.95 -5.47 35.84
CA CYS A 806 -46.88 -4.26 35.04
C CYS A 806 -47.41 -3.04 35.80
N GLY A 807 -46.80 -1.89 35.53
CA GLY A 807 -47.10 -0.63 36.25
C GLY A 807 -46.41 -0.48 37.61
N THR A 808 -45.62 -1.47 38.04
CA THR A 808 -44.74 -1.34 39.21
C THR A 808 -43.29 -1.23 38.79
N CYS A 809 -42.50 -0.44 39.51
CA CYS A 809 -41.08 -0.25 39.24
C CYS A 809 -40.24 -1.16 40.12
N ASN A 810 -39.53 -2.10 39.52
CA ASN A 810 -38.50 -2.87 40.21
C ASN A 810 -37.13 -2.30 39.86
N ASP A 811 -36.38 -1.84 40.87
CA ASP A 811 -35.09 -1.17 40.68
C ASP A 811 -34.07 -2.08 39.95
N ASP A 812 -34.08 -3.40 40.23
CA ASP A 812 -33.15 -4.37 39.64
C ASP A 812 -33.52 -4.70 38.18
N ALA A 813 -34.81 -4.64 37.84
CA ALA A 813 -35.31 -4.85 36.49
C ALA A 813 -35.29 -3.59 35.62
N ALA A 814 -35.31 -2.39 36.21
CA ALA A 814 -35.33 -1.13 35.46
C ALA A 814 -33.94 -0.74 34.92
N CYS A 815 -32.88 -0.94 35.73
CA CYS A 815 -31.57 -0.35 35.44
C CYS A 815 -30.41 -1.33 35.59
N TYR A 816 -29.32 -1.10 34.85
CA TYR A 816 -28.06 -1.81 35.07
C TYR A 816 -27.35 -1.25 36.31
N ILE A 817 -27.56 -1.91 37.45
CA ILE A 817 -27.19 -1.42 38.79
C ILE A 817 -25.71 -1.01 38.92
N PRO A 818 -24.72 -1.73 38.35
CA PRO A 818 -23.33 -1.31 38.43
C PRO A 818 -23.09 0.11 37.89
N GLY A 819 -23.77 0.48 36.80
CA GLY A 819 -23.71 1.79 36.15
C GLY A 819 -24.73 2.82 36.62
N THR A 820 -25.68 2.43 37.48
CA THR A 820 -26.80 3.30 37.88
C THR A 820 -26.46 4.11 39.12
N GLU A 821 -26.68 5.43 39.07
CA GLU A 821 -26.57 6.35 40.20
C GLU A 821 -27.87 6.40 41.02
N SER A 822 -29.02 6.50 40.34
CA SER A 822 -30.33 6.46 40.99
C SER A 822 -31.43 5.98 40.04
N VAL A 823 -32.53 5.47 40.60
CA VAL A 823 -33.73 5.03 39.85
C VAL A 823 -34.91 5.91 40.26
N ASP A 824 -35.57 6.54 39.29
CA ASP A 824 -36.83 7.22 39.53
C ASP A 824 -37.98 6.20 39.52
N ARG A 825 -38.44 5.83 40.72
CA ARG A 825 -39.52 4.85 40.90
C ARG A 825 -40.88 5.29 40.35
N GLY A 826 -41.07 6.58 40.03
CA GLY A 826 -42.31 7.08 39.43
C GLY A 826 -42.39 6.87 37.92
N SER A 827 -41.26 7.00 37.22
CA SER A 827 -41.15 6.89 35.76
C SER A 827 -40.42 5.63 35.29
N CYS A 828 -39.81 4.87 36.21
CA CYS A 828 -38.85 3.80 35.92
C CYS A 828 -37.68 4.21 35.02
N SER A 829 -37.22 5.46 35.15
CA SER A 829 -36.03 5.94 34.44
C SER A 829 -34.77 5.83 35.30
N CYS A 830 -33.66 5.49 34.65
CA CYS A 830 -32.34 5.37 35.29
C CYS A 830 -31.54 6.66 35.11
N SER A 831 -30.88 7.10 36.19
CA SER A 831 -29.81 8.10 36.12
C SER A 831 -28.46 7.38 36.18
N CYS A 832 -27.58 7.66 35.23
CA CYS A 832 -26.34 6.91 35.05
C CYS A 832 -25.13 7.60 35.69
N LYS A 833 -24.19 6.82 36.21
CA LYS A 833 -22.90 7.31 36.70
C LYS A 833 -22.05 7.85 35.55
N ASP A 834 -21.07 8.70 35.86
CA ASP A 834 -20.09 9.19 34.88
C ASP A 834 -19.43 8.02 34.11
N GLY A 835 -19.46 8.10 32.77
CA GLY A 835 -18.96 7.05 31.87
C GLY A 835 -19.98 5.97 31.48
N TRP A 836 -21.25 6.10 31.93
CA TRP A 836 -22.36 5.21 31.55
C TRP A 836 -23.42 5.99 30.79
N HIS A 837 -24.04 5.33 29.80
CA HIS A 837 -24.83 5.97 28.74
C HIS A 837 -26.16 5.24 28.51
N GLY A 838 -27.13 5.94 27.90
CA GLY A 838 -28.42 5.38 27.51
C GLY A 838 -29.44 5.20 28.65
N ALA A 839 -30.66 4.78 28.30
CA ALA A 839 -31.78 4.65 29.24
C ALA A 839 -31.57 3.55 30.29
N SER A 840 -30.71 2.57 30.00
CA SER A 840 -30.40 1.43 30.90
C SER A 840 -29.05 1.57 31.61
N CYS A 841 -28.33 2.67 31.42
CA CYS A 841 -26.98 2.91 31.98
C CYS A 841 -25.96 1.83 31.61
N ILE A 842 -25.62 1.75 30.32
CA ILE A 842 -24.64 0.82 29.75
C ILE A 842 -23.26 1.50 29.57
N PRO A 843 -22.14 0.75 29.50
CA PRO A 843 -20.81 1.35 29.62
C PRO A 843 -20.30 2.18 28.42
N PHE A 844 -21.02 2.26 27.28
CA PHE A 844 -20.57 2.96 26.07
C PHE A 844 -21.71 3.68 25.31
N GLU A 845 -21.35 4.74 24.58
CA GLU A 845 -22.23 5.52 23.71
C GLU A 845 -22.31 4.86 22.30
N VAL A 846 -23.52 4.59 21.80
CA VAL A 846 -23.76 3.97 20.48
C VAL A 846 -24.33 5.02 19.53
N PRO A 847 -23.81 5.18 18.30
CA PRO A 847 -24.39 6.11 17.32
C PRO A 847 -25.81 5.69 16.90
N ASP A 848 -26.77 6.62 16.94
CA ASP A 848 -28.19 6.35 16.68
C ASP A 848 -28.53 6.07 15.19
N THR A 849 -27.70 6.53 14.25
CA THR A 849 -27.93 6.34 12.79
C THR A 849 -26.64 6.44 11.98
N VAL A 850 -26.49 5.54 10.99
CA VAL A 850 -25.36 5.55 10.04
C VAL A 850 -25.78 6.23 8.74
N VAL A 851 -25.17 7.37 8.41
CA VAL A 851 -25.47 8.16 7.19
C VAL A 851 -24.34 8.00 6.16
N PRO A 852 -24.63 7.78 4.87
CA PRO A 852 -23.59 7.58 3.85
C PRO A 852 -22.77 8.87 3.61
N PRO A 853 -21.43 8.79 3.50
CA PRO A 853 -20.61 9.93 3.08
C PRO A 853 -20.81 10.27 1.60
N VAL A 854 -20.71 11.55 1.27
CA VAL A 854 -20.69 12.06 -0.11
C VAL A 854 -19.35 11.67 -0.76
N ALA A 855 -19.41 10.91 -1.85
CA ALA A 855 -18.24 10.34 -2.50
C ALA A 855 -17.43 11.37 -3.30
N GLU A 856 -16.30 11.83 -2.76
CA GLU A 856 -15.16 12.27 -3.58
C GLU A 856 -14.52 11.03 -4.20
N ARG A 857 -14.26 11.05 -5.51
CA ARG A 857 -13.73 9.90 -6.26
C ARG A 857 -12.20 9.93 -6.25
N ALA A 858 -11.56 8.80 -5.97
CA ALA A 858 -10.11 8.70 -6.09
C ALA A 858 -9.62 8.70 -7.54
N VAL A 859 -8.38 9.18 -7.63
CA VAL A 859 -7.59 9.37 -8.83
C VAL A 859 -6.92 8.04 -9.21
N ASP A 860 -7.06 7.66 -10.48
CA ASP A 860 -6.44 6.47 -11.08
C ASP A 860 -4.95 6.76 -11.39
N GLY A 861 -4.07 5.99 -10.74
CA GLY A 861 -2.62 6.10 -10.86
C GLY A 861 -1.99 5.20 -11.93
N ASP A 862 -2.81 4.49 -12.70
CA ASP A 862 -2.33 3.69 -13.83
C ASP A 862 -1.52 4.60 -14.79
N THR A 863 -0.32 4.16 -15.18
CA THR A 863 0.55 4.83 -16.15
C THR A 863 0.72 4.01 -17.43
N GLY A 864 0.03 2.87 -17.54
CA GLY A 864 0.08 1.98 -18.67
C GLY A 864 -0.33 2.67 -19.97
N CYS A 865 0.49 2.46 -21.01
CA CYS A 865 0.22 2.91 -22.37
C CYS A 865 -0.64 1.89 -23.11
N VAL A 866 -1.57 2.35 -23.93
CA VAL A 866 -2.22 1.52 -24.94
C VAL A 866 -1.26 1.41 -26.13
N VAL A 867 -0.85 0.19 -26.49
CA VAL A 867 0.18 -0.05 -27.51
C VAL A 867 -0.35 -0.91 -28.66
N ASP A 868 -0.13 -0.48 -29.90
CA ASP A 868 -0.35 -1.23 -31.16
C ASP A 868 -1.76 -1.80 -31.39
N GLN A 869 -2.77 -1.18 -30.80
CA GLN A 869 -4.17 -1.58 -30.98
C GLN A 869 -4.84 -0.85 -32.15
N THR A 870 -5.83 -1.47 -32.78
CA THR A 870 -6.76 -0.79 -33.70
C THR A 870 -8.10 -0.62 -32.99
N LEU A 871 -8.52 0.64 -32.78
CA LEU A 871 -9.68 0.98 -31.97
C LEU A 871 -10.71 1.80 -32.78
N SER A 872 -12.00 1.48 -32.60
CA SER A 872 -13.12 2.25 -33.15
C SER A 872 -13.71 3.23 -32.15
N SER A 873 -13.66 2.96 -30.83
CA SER A 873 -14.02 3.88 -29.76
C SER A 873 -13.40 3.42 -28.44
N LEU A 874 -12.94 4.35 -27.60
CA LEU A 874 -12.35 4.04 -26.30
C LEU A 874 -13.06 4.79 -25.18
N THR A 875 -13.57 4.08 -24.17
CA THR A 875 -14.06 4.69 -22.93
C THR A 875 -12.87 5.03 -22.05
N LEU A 876 -12.57 6.32 -21.93
CA LEU A 876 -11.45 6.83 -21.15
C LEU A 876 -11.81 6.94 -19.67
N ASN A 877 -10.95 6.42 -18.78
CA ASN A 877 -11.04 6.76 -17.37
C ASN A 877 -10.53 8.19 -17.14
N MET A 878 -11.43 9.15 -17.00
CA MET A 878 -11.09 10.58 -16.80
C MET A 878 -10.38 10.85 -15.46
N TRP A 879 -10.37 9.91 -14.52
CA TRP A 879 -9.66 10.05 -13.25
C TRP A 879 -8.19 9.62 -13.33
N LYS A 880 -7.74 9.15 -14.50
CA LYS A 880 -6.35 8.77 -14.76
C LYS A 880 -5.49 10.02 -14.91
N THR A 881 -4.41 10.11 -14.13
CA THR A 881 -3.46 11.23 -14.26
C THR A 881 -2.55 11.08 -15.48
N HIS A 882 -2.39 9.86 -16.00
CA HIS A 882 -1.46 9.57 -17.09
C HIS A 882 -2.15 8.81 -18.23
N HIS A 883 -2.39 9.47 -19.35
CA HIS A 883 -2.93 8.83 -20.55
C HIS A 883 -1.81 8.66 -21.58
N CYS A 884 -1.54 7.44 -22.03
CA CYS A 884 -0.47 7.17 -22.98
C CYS A 884 -0.94 6.25 -24.11
N TYR A 885 -0.64 6.62 -25.36
CA TYR A 885 -0.98 5.87 -26.57
C TYR A 885 0.24 5.77 -27.48
N VAL A 886 0.66 4.55 -27.82
CA VAL A 886 1.84 4.28 -28.65
C VAL A 886 1.44 3.38 -29.82
N GLY A 887 1.63 3.83 -31.06
CA GLY A 887 1.35 2.99 -32.25
C GLY A 887 -0.14 2.67 -32.50
N VAL A 888 -1.07 3.31 -31.80
CA VAL A 888 -2.51 3.00 -31.87
C VAL A 888 -3.14 3.53 -33.15
N THR A 889 -3.98 2.73 -33.80
CA THR A 889 -4.73 3.11 -35.02
C THR A 889 -6.21 3.35 -34.73
N PHE A 890 -6.68 4.58 -34.90
CA PHE A 890 -8.10 4.97 -34.84
C PHE A 890 -8.68 5.08 -36.24
N SER A 891 -9.74 4.33 -36.53
CA SER A 891 -10.25 4.19 -37.91
C SER A 891 -11.78 4.26 -37.98
N GLY A 892 -12.30 5.18 -38.80
CA GLY A 892 -13.72 5.26 -39.17
C GLY A 892 -14.46 6.50 -38.63
N VAL A 893 -15.61 6.79 -39.23
CA VAL A 893 -16.49 7.90 -38.83
C VAL A 893 -17.13 7.56 -37.49
N GLY A 894 -16.93 8.44 -36.49
CA GLY A 894 -17.36 8.22 -35.10
C GLY A 894 -16.25 7.72 -34.16
N ALA A 895 -15.06 7.41 -34.70
CA ALA A 895 -13.89 7.08 -33.88
C ALA A 895 -13.29 8.34 -33.26
N ALA A 896 -13.63 8.61 -32.00
CA ALA A 896 -13.20 9.82 -31.30
C ALA A 896 -12.47 9.49 -29.99
N LEU A 897 -11.30 10.10 -29.79
CA LEU A 897 -10.57 10.08 -28.52
C LEU A 897 -10.78 11.43 -27.83
N ASN A 898 -11.67 11.46 -26.83
CA ASN A 898 -12.22 12.70 -26.28
C ASN A 898 -11.83 12.90 -24.80
N PHE A 899 -10.96 13.86 -24.53
CA PHE A 899 -10.56 14.25 -23.17
C PHE A 899 -11.41 15.43 -22.67
N LEU A 900 -12.19 15.18 -21.61
CA LEU A 900 -13.00 16.20 -20.94
C LEU A 900 -12.28 16.70 -19.69
N LEU A 901 -11.52 17.79 -19.81
CA LEU A 901 -10.61 18.25 -18.76
C LEU A 901 -11.34 18.65 -17.46
N ASN A 902 -12.59 19.14 -17.55
CA ASN A 902 -13.42 19.46 -16.35
C ASN A 902 -13.75 18.22 -15.50
N ARG A 903 -13.58 17.01 -16.02
CA ARG A 903 -13.86 15.74 -15.31
C ARG A 903 -12.59 15.04 -14.84
N MET A 904 -11.43 15.69 -15.00
CA MET A 904 -10.12 15.18 -14.58
C MET A 904 -9.71 15.78 -13.22
N PRO A 905 -8.85 15.10 -12.44
CA PRO A 905 -8.39 15.59 -11.14
C PRO A 905 -7.29 16.64 -11.31
N LEU A 906 -7.65 17.81 -11.83
CA LEU A 906 -6.73 18.89 -12.19
C LEU A 906 -5.98 19.55 -11.01
N HIS A 907 -6.17 19.06 -9.77
CA HIS A 907 -5.32 19.39 -8.62
C HIS A 907 -4.04 18.52 -8.57
N LEU A 908 -3.92 17.53 -9.47
CA LEU A 908 -2.74 16.70 -9.69
C LEU A 908 -2.17 16.93 -11.10
N PRO A 909 -0.88 16.65 -11.35
CA PRO A 909 -0.29 16.75 -12.68
C PRO A 909 -0.94 15.74 -13.65
N ILE A 910 -1.63 16.22 -14.67
CA ILE A 910 -2.20 15.37 -15.73
C ILE A 910 -1.23 15.32 -16.91
N ASN A 911 -0.91 14.11 -17.41
CA ASN A 911 0.01 13.87 -18.52
C ASN A 911 -0.68 13.04 -19.61
N ILE A 912 -0.84 13.59 -20.82
CA ILE A 912 -1.48 12.93 -21.95
C ILE A 912 -0.48 12.85 -23.10
N THR A 913 -0.05 11.64 -23.47
CA THR A 913 0.94 11.38 -24.53
C THR A 913 0.37 10.50 -25.65
N LEU A 914 0.58 10.91 -26.89
CA LEU A 914 0.28 10.15 -28.10
C LEU A 914 1.52 10.13 -28.98
N THR A 915 2.12 8.95 -29.19
CA THR A 915 3.35 8.79 -29.98
C THR A 915 3.14 7.73 -31.04
N GLY A 916 3.44 8.03 -32.31
CA GLY A 916 3.34 7.02 -33.38
C GLY A 916 1.91 6.60 -33.74
N CYS A 917 0.88 7.34 -33.30
CA CYS A 917 -0.52 6.97 -33.51
C CYS A 917 -0.98 7.28 -34.95
N THR A 918 -1.97 6.53 -35.45
CA THR A 918 -2.57 6.74 -36.78
C THR A 918 -4.07 7.02 -36.67
N PHE A 919 -4.54 8.17 -37.15
CA PHE A 919 -5.96 8.52 -37.25
C PHE A 919 -6.40 8.50 -38.71
N ARG A 920 -7.41 7.71 -39.07
CA ARG A 920 -7.88 7.59 -40.46
C ARG A 920 -9.39 7.52 -40.61
N GLY A 921 -9.88 7.97 -41.76
CA GLY A 921 -11.27 7.73 -42.19
C GLY A 921 -12.31 8.49 -41.37
N GLY A 922 -12.00 9.72 -40.93
CA GLY A 922 -12.92 10.56 -40.16
C GLY A 922 -12.72 10.51 -38.64
N ALA A 923 -11.65 9.88 -38.14
CA ALA A 923 -11.35 9.82 -36.71
C ALA A 923 -10.93 11.19 -36.15
N VAL A 924 -11.25 11.45 -34.87
CA VAL A 924 -11.07 12.76 -34.20
C VAL A 924 -10.30 12.58 -32.89
N LEU A 925 -9.35 13.48 -32.62
CA LEU A 925 -8.70 13.64 -31.31
C LEU A 925 -9.17 14.96 -30.70
N GLN A 926 -9.82 14.95 -29.55
CA GLN A 926 -10.45 16.14 -28.97
C GLN A 926 -10.05 16.36 -27.50
N PHE A 927 -9.73 17.61 -27.17
CA PHE A 927 -9.49 18.10 -25.81
C PHE A 927 -10.44 19.25 -25.51
N VAL A 928 -11.31 19.10 -24.51
CA VAL A 928 -12.37 20.07 -24.18
C VAL A 928 -12.21 20.57 -22.74
N GLY A 929 -12.03 21.89 -22.60
CA GLY A 929 -11.92 22.60 -21.33
C GLY A 929 -13.25 23.16 -20.80
N GLY A 930 -13.20 24.13 -19.89
CA GLY A 930 -14.38 24.79 -19.32
C GLY A 930 -14.06 25.79 -18.20
N ALA A 931 -15.11 26.46 -17.69
CA ALA A 931 -14.96 27.51 -16.69
C ALA A 931 -14.37 27.00 -15.35
N GLU A 932 -14.70 25.79 -14.94
CA GLU A 932 -14.13 25.17 -13.72
C GLU A 932 -12.67 24.75 -13.92
N ALA A 933 -12.36 24.06 -15.03
CA ALA A 933 -10.98 23.67 -15.37
C ALA A 933 -10.03 24.86 -15.46
N SER A 934 -10.50 26.02 -15.92
CA SER A 934 -9.71 27.25 -16.06
C SER A 934 -9.17 27.83 -14.74
N LYS A 935 -9.56 27.29 -13.58
CA LYS A 935 -9.07 27.69 -12.25
C LYS A 935 -8.09 26.68 -11.62
N SER A 936 -7.83 25.55 -12.29
CA SER A 936 -7.02 24.44 -11.76
C SER A 936 -5.56 24.45 -12.25
N SER A 937 -4.69 23.65 -11.61
CA SER A 937 -3.29 23.43 -12.02
C SER A 937 -3.19 22.61 -13.31
N GLY A 938 -2.19 22.91 -14.14
CA GLY A 938 -2.17 22.62 -15.57
C GLY A 938 -2.10 21.16 -16.02
N VAL A 939 -2.30 20.95 -17.33
CA VAL A 939 -2.17 19.65 -18.01
C VAL A 939 -1.00 19.64 -19.00
N LEU A 940 -0.23 18.55 -19.02
CA LEU A 940 0.80 18.26 -20.01
C LEU A 940 0.19 17.43 -21.15
N ILE A 941 0.23 17.94 -22.38
CA ILE A 941 -0.26 17.23 -23.57
C ILE A 941 0.87 17.13 -24.60
N ARG A 942 1.18 15.91 -25.07
CA ARG A 942 2.18 15.64 -26.10
C ARG A 942 1.57 14.77 -27.20
N VAL A 943 1.56 15.27 -28.43
CA VAL A 943 1.18 14.51 -29.63
C VAL A 943 2.38 14.53 -30.57
N SER A 944 3.00 13.38 -30.80
CA SER A 944 4.22 13.26 -31.61
C SER A 944 4.12 12.11 -32.62
N GLN A 945 4.88 12.21 -33.72
CA GLN A 945 5.02 11.15 -34.74
C GLN A 945 3.69 10.60 -35.26
N THR A 946 2.67 11.45 -35.38
CA THR A 946 1.29 11.01 -35.64
C THR A 946 0.96 11.09 -37.13
N VAL A 947 0.29 10.07 -37.66
CA VAL A 947 -0.18 10.05 -39.05
C VAL A 947 -1.69 10.32 -39.10
N MET A 948 -2.12 11.31 -39.89
CA MET A 948 -3.53 11.68 -40.03
C MET A 948 -4.02 11.54 -41.47
N ARG A 949 -5.11 10.82 -41.69
CA ARG A 949 -5.71 10.59 -43.02
C ARG A 949 -7.20 10.94 -42.97
N SER A 950 -7.53 12.16 -43.38
CA SER A 950 -8.87 12.75 -43.20
C SER A 950 -9.33 12.69 -41.73
N SER A 951 -8.54 13.31 -40.85
CA SER A 951 -8.72 13.32 -39.39
C SER A 951 -8.26 14.68 -38.83
N VAL A 952 -8.71 15.04 -37.62
CA VAL A 952 -8.47 16.37 -37.03
C VAL A 952 -8.14 16.29 -35.53
N VAL A 953 -7.24 17.16 -35.07
CA VAL A 953 -7.02 17.45 -33.64
C VAL A 953 -7.79 18.69 -33.24
N VAL A 954 -8.57 18.64 -32.17
CA VAL A 954 -9.43 19.73 -31.72
C VAL A 954 -9.09 20.11 -30.28
N PHE A 955 -8.85 21.40 -30.04
CA PHE A 955 -8.85 21.99 -28.70
C PHE A 955 -10.05 22.94 -28.61
N ALA A 956 -10.82 22.85 -27.53
CA ALA A 956 -12.01 23.65 -27.35
C ALA A 956 -12.12 24.23 -25.93
N LEU A 957 -12.66 25.45 -25.84
CA LEU A 957 -12.96 26.18 -24.60
C LEU A 957 -11.71 26.53 -23.76
N ALA A 958 -11.93 27.02 -22.53
CA ALA A 958 -10.87 27.44 -21.63
C ALA A 958 -10.09 26.24 -21.06
N LEU A 959 -8.79 26.15 -21.32
CA LEU A 959 -7.92 25.10 -20.80
C LEU A 959 -7.43 25.44 -19.38
N PRO A 960 -6.99 24.45 -18.58
CA PRO A 960 -6.39 24.69 -17.26
C PRO A 960 -5.19 25.65 -17.31
N GLN A 961 -4.95 26.41 -16.23
CA GLN A 961 -3.80 27.31 -16.16
C GLN A 961 -2.51 26.51 -16.01
N HIS A 962 -1.37 26.99 -16.51
CA HIS A 962 -0.10 26.25 -16.49
C HIS A 962 -0.08 24.97 -17.35
N SER A 963 -0.94 24.90 -18.37
CA SER A 963 -0.93 23.78 -19.31
C SER A 963 0.26 23.89 -20.27
N ASP A 964 0.91 22.76 -20.57
CA ASP A 964 1.99 22.67 -21.55
C ASP A 964 1.62 21.67 -22.65
N ILE A 965 1.34 22.19 -23.85
CA ILE A 965 0.78 21.44 -24.96
C ILE A 965 1.77 21.48 -26.12
N ALA A 966 2.16 20.32 -26.65
CA ALA A 966 2.98 20.21 -27.84
C ALA A 966 2.41 19.20 -28.83
N VAL A 967 2.19 19.64 -30.06
CA VAL A 967 1.80 18.83 -31.22
C VAL A 967 2.94 18.90 -32.24
N THR A 968 3.72 17.84 -32.32
CA THR A 968 4.95 17.78 -33.11
C THR A 968 4.95 16.63 -34.11
N GLU A 969 5.70 16.76 -35.21
CA GLU A 969 5.98 15.64 -36.13
C GLU A 969 4.71 14.92 -36.65
N VAL A 970 3.71 15.70 -37.08
CA VAL A 970 2.45 15.17 -37.63
C VAL A 970 2.55 15.10 -39.16
N ASP A 971 2.25 13.94 -39.76
CA ASP A 971 2.10 13.76 -41.22
C ASP A 971 0.61 13.60 -41.58
N ALA A 972 0.02 14.62 -42.20
CA ALA A 972 -1.41 14.69 -42.46
C ALA A 972 -1.76 14.75 -43.96
N VAL A 973 -2.79 14.00 -44.36
CA VAL A 973 -3.36 14.03 -45.71
C VAL A 973 -4.86 14.18 -45.61
N GLN A 974 -5.40 15.28 -46.15
CA GLN A 974 -6.82 15.57 -46.15
C GLN A 974 -7.44 15.26 -47.52
N SER A 975 -8.22 14.18 -47.60
CA SER A 975 -8.96 13.78 -48.81
C SER A 975 -10.47 13.91 -48.70
N SER A 976 -11.00 14.05 -47.49
CA SER A 976 -12.42 14.21 -47.23
C SER A 976 -12.65 15.13 -46.02
N ALA A 977 -13.85 15.70 -45.93
CA ALA A 977 -14.26 16.46 -44.77
C ALA A 977 -14.45 15.54 -43.55
N VAL A 978 -14.12 16.03 -42.35
CA VAL A 978 -14.40 15.33 -41.09
C VAL A 978 -15.69 15.90 -40.49
N GLN A 979 -16.59 15.00 -40.07
CA GLN A 979 -17.80 15.35 -39.33
C GLN A 979 -17.46 15.52 -37.85
N LEU A 980 -17.73 16.70 -37.30
CA LEU A 980 -17.66 16.96 -35.86
C LEU A 980 -19.09 17.01 -35.32
N LEU A 981 -19.37 16.27 -34.25
CA LEU A 981 -20.71 16.15 -33.64
C LEU A 981 -21.34 17.50 -33.23
N GLU A 982 -20.50 18.52 -32.99
CA GLU A 982 -20.92 19.84 -32.48
C GLU A 982 -20.90 20.95 -33.54
N SER A 983 -20.50 20.67 -34.79
CA SER A 983 -20.39 21.67 -35.86
C SER A 983 -21.35 21.36 -37.02
N VAL A 984 -22.12 22.36 -37.43
CA VAL A 984 -23.06 22.28 -38.57
C VAL A 984 -22.34 22.18 -39.92
N ASN A 985 -21.01 22.39 -39.95
CA ASN A 985 -20.18 22.36 -41.16
C ASN A 985 -19.15 21.23 -41.13
N ASN A 986 -19.18 20.38 -42.17
CA ASN A 986 -18.14 19.38 -42.46
C ASN A 986 -16.80 20.08 -42.75
N MET A 987 -15.71 19.71 -42.07
CA MET A 987 -14.51 20.56 -42.03
C MET A 987 -13.24 19.93 -42.61
N TRP A 988 -12.41 20.75 -43.25
CA TRP A 988 -11.14 20.39 -43.90
C TRP A 988 -9.96 21.05 -43.14
N SER A 989 -9.63 20.57 -41.94
CA SER A 989 -8.49 21.08 -41.16
C SER A 989 -7.69 19.97 -40.48
N VAL A 990 -6.39 20.20 -40.28
CA VAL A 990 -5.50 19.31 -39.51
C VAL A 990 -5.65 19.57 -38.02
N MET A 991 -5.83 20.84 -37.65
CA MET A 991 -6.04 21.26 -36.26
C MET A 991 -7.11 22.34 -36.16
N MET A 992 -7.92 22.24 -35.11
CA MET A 992 -9.00 23.18 -34.81
C MET A 992 -8.86 23.73 -33.38
N LEU A 993 -9.06 25.04 -33.22
CA LEU A 993 -9.08 25.74 -31.93
C LEU A 993 -10.43 26.45 -31.76
N SER A 994 -11.35 25.89 -30.99
CA SER A 994 -12.71 26.45 -30.81
C SER A 994 -12.86 27.21 -29.50
N ASP A 995 -12.98 28.53 -29.56
CA ASP A 995 -13.15 29.40 -28.38
C ASP A 995 -12.12 29.15 -27.28
N VAL A 996 -10.86 28.93 -27.68
CA VAL A 996 -9.77 28.54 -26.80
C VAL A 996 -9.27 29.74 -25.99
N VAL A 997 -9.16 29.55 -24.67
CA VAL A 997 -8.53 30.51 -23.76
C VAL A 997 -7.32 29.83 -23.12
N LEU A 998 -6.13 30.40 -23.32
CA LEU A 998 -4.90 30.02 -22.62
C LEU A 998 -4.58 31.09 -21.57
N SER A 999 -4.35 30.63 -20.33
CA SER A 999 -3.93 31.48 -19.22
C SER A 999 -2.68 30.87 -18.57
N ALA A 1000 -1.58 31.62 -18.50
CA ALA A 1000 -0.27 31.13 -18.07
C ALA A 1000 0.13 29.76 -18.69
N SER A 1001 -0.22 29.50 -19.95
CA SER A 1001 -0.09 28.17 -20.59
C SER A 1001 0.62 28.25 -21.95
N SER A 1002 1.25 27.17 -22.40
CA SER A 1002 1.97 27.06 -23.68
C SER A 1002 1.31 26.08 -24.65
N LEU A 1003 1.21 26.45 -25.93
CA LEU A 1003 0.79 25.61 -27.04
C LEU A 1003 1.80 25.67 -28.19
N LEU A 1004 2.55 24.60 -28.42
CA LEU A 1004 3.52 24.46 -29.50
C LEU A 1004 2.98 23.53 -30.59
N VAL A 1005 2.96 24.00 -31.83
CA VAL A 1005 2.74 23.20 -33.04
C VAL A 1005 4.05 23.21 -33.82
N SER A 1006 4.68 22.06 -34.05
CA SER A 1006 6.00 22.00 -34.68
C SER A 1006 6.14 20.86 -35.69
N ASN A 1007 6.89 21.05 -36.78
CA ASN A 1007 7.21 19.97 -37.73
C ASN A 1007 5.97 19.25 -38.32
N VAL A 1008 4.83 19.93 -38.45
CA VAL A 1008 3.62 19.37 -39.08
C VAL A 1008 3.76 19.44 -40.59
N LYS A 1009 3.66 18.31 -41.29
CA LYS A 1009 3.60 18.24 -42.75
C LYS A 1009 2.20 17.85 -43.16
N ALA A 1010 1.51 18.70 -43.92
CA ALA A 1010 0.15 18.38 -44.34
C ALA A 1010 -0.13 18.74 -45.80
N ARG A 1011 -0.94 17.89 -46.46
CA ARG A 1011 -1.40 18.09 -47.84
C ARG A 1011 -2.91 17.92 -47.97
N ALA A 1012 -3.57 18.85 -48.66
CA ALA A 1012 -4.98 18.76 -49.01
C ALA A 1012 -5.16 18.38 -50.50
N SER A 1013 -6.25 17.69 -50.84
CA SER A 1013 -6.58 17.31 -52.23
C SER A 1013 -7.70 18.13 -52.88
N GLY A 1014 -8.28 19.10 -52.17
CA GLY A 1014 -9.38 19.94 -52.64
C GLY A 1014 -9.22 21.41 -52.23
N TYR A 1015 -9.91 22.30 -52.95
CA TYR A 1015 -9.87 23.76 -52.73
C TYR A 1015 -10.69 24.14 -51.47
N GLY A 1016 -10.16 25.05 -50.64
CA GLY A 1016 -10.88 25.62 -49.48
C GLY A 1016 -10.54 25.02 -48.11
N ALA A 1017 -9.49 24.20 -47.99
CA ALA A 1017 -9.02 23.66 -46.71
C ALA A 1017 -8.27 24.72 -45.87
N PHE A 1018 -8.33 24.61 -44.55
CA PHE A 1018 -7.57 25.42 -43.58
C PHE A 1018 -6.56 24.52 -42.86
N SER A 1019 -5.31 24.91 -42.65
CA SER A 1019 -4.36 24.01 -41.96
C SER A 1019 -4.53 24.05 -40.45
N LEU A 1020 -4.39 25.25 -39.86
CA LEU A 1020 -4.77 25.55 -38.49
C LEU A 1020 -5.99 26.46 -38.54
N TYR A 1021 -7.05 26.11 -37.83
CA TYR A 1021 -8.31 26.84 -37.90
C TYR A 1021 -8.84 27.15 -36.51
N SER A 1022 -8.96 28.43 -36.17
CA SER A 1022 -9.59 28.87 -34.94
C SER A 1022 -11.01 29.38 -35.19
N THR A 1023 -11.99 28.70 -34.59
CA THR A 1023 -13.39 29.12 -34.53
C THR A 1023 -13.63 29.95 -33.29
N GLY A 1024 -14.39 31.03 -33.43
CA GLY A 1024 -14.73 31.89 -32.30
C GLY A 1024 -13.57 32.75 -31.81
N THR A 1025 -13.32 32.76 -30.50
CA THR A 1025 -12.32 33.65 -29.85
C THR A 1025 -11.11 32.87 -29.35
N LEU A 1026 -9.92 33.17 -29.87
CA LEU A 1026 -8.65 32.71 -29.34
C LEU A 1026 -8.06 33.77 -28.41
N THR A 1027 -7.96 33.46 -27.12
CA THR A 1027 -7.48 34.38 -26.10
C THR A 1027 -6.20 33.85 -25.44
N LEU A 1028 -5.14 34.65 -25.41
CA LEU A 1028 -3.89 34.38 -24.71
C LEU A 1028 -3.70 35.44 -23.63
N VAL A 1029 -3.72 35.04 -22.36
CA VAL A 1029 -3.54 35.96 -21.23
C VAL A 1029 -2.51 35.45 -20.21
N ARG A 1030 -2.02 36.35 -19.35
CA ARG A 1030 -1.20 36.03 -18.17
C ARG A 1030 0.09 35.25 -18.51
N GLY A 1031 0.86 35.69 -19.50
CA GLY A 1031 2.11 35.05 -19.89
C GLY A 1031 1.94 33.77 -20.71
N SER A 1032 0.81 33.60 -21.40
CA SER A 1032 0.58 32.42 -22.24
C SER A 1032 1.35 32.50 -23.55
N SER A 1033 1.62 31.35 -24.18
CA SER A 1033 2.27 31.32 -25.49
C SER A 1033 1.63 30.35 -26.48
N LEU A 1034 1.56 30.75 -27.75
CA LEU A 1034 1.19 29.88 -28.86
C LEU A 1034 2.24 30.02 -29.98
N TYR A 1035 2.93 28.92 -30.28
CA TYR A 1035 3.94 28.85 -31.33
C TYR A 1035 3.50 27.87 -32.41
N ALA A 1036 3.52 28.26 -33.68
CA ALA A 1036 3.51 27.33 -34.81
C ALA A 1036 4.83 27.47 -35.57
N ARG A 1037 5.66 26.42 -35.61
CA ARG A 1037 6.99 26.48 -36.22
C ARG A 1037 7.38 25.29 -37.09
N TYR A 1038 8.22 25.51 -38.09
CA TYR A 1038 8.73 24.43 -38.95
C TYR A 1038 7.65 23.54 -39.60
N CYS A 1039 6.43 24.06 -39.78
CA CYS A 1039 5.33 23.34 -40.41
C CYS A 1039 5.34 23.58 -41.92
N SER A 1040 4.92 22.57 -42.70
CA SER A 1040 4.87 22.60 -44.16
C SER A 1040 3.48 22.22 -44.66
N PHE A 1041 2.79 23.16 -45.31
CA PHE A 1041 1.41 23.01 -45.77
C PHE A 1041 1.30 23.07 -47.29
N ASP A 1042 0.58 22.13 -47.88
CA ASP A 1042 0.35 22.02 -49.33
C ASP A 1042 -1.16 22.00 -49.67
N ASN A 1043 -1.58 22.82 -50.64
CA ASN A 1043 -2.98 23.03 -51.07
C ASN A 1043 -3.95 23.56 -49.98
N TYR A 1044 -3.44 24.22 -48.94
CA TYR A 1044 -4.26 24.89 -47.93
C TYR A 1044 -4.45 26.38 -48.25
N THR A 1045 -5.62 26.94 -47.92
CA THR A 1045 -5.97 28.34 -48.22
C THR A 1045 -5.23 29.31 -47.32
N HIS A 1046 -5.11 28.99 -46.03
CA HIS A 1046 -4.38 29.80 -45.06
C HIS A 1046 -3.57 28.88 -44.15
N LEU A 1047 -2.36 29.30 -43.77
CA LEU A 1047 -1.55 28.57 -42.77
C LEU A 1047 -2.25 28.57 -41.41
N LEU A 1048 -2.75 29.73 -40.97
CA LEU A 1048 -3.66 29.85 -39.84
C LEU A 1048 -4.80 30.81 -40.18
N HIS A 1049 -6.02 30.36 -39.98
CA HIS A 1049 -7.22 31.19 -40.01
C HIS A 1049 -7.75 31.38 -38.59
N VAL A 1050 -7.90 32.63 -38.15
CA VAL A 1050 -8.43 33.01 -36.83
C VAL A 1050 -9.63 33.93 -36.97
N ASN A 1051 -10.70 33.68 -36.24
CA ASN A 1051 -11.87 34.55 -36.26
C ASN A 1051 -11.66 35.81 -35.38
N ILE A 1052 -11.44 35.63 -34.07
CA ILE A 1052 -11.03 36.70 -33.15
C ILE A 1052 -9.74 36.27 -32.43
N LEU A 1053 -8.71 37.13 -32.39
CA LEU A 1053 -7.50 36.91 -31.60
C LEU A 1053 -7.33 38.03 -30.57
N SER A 1054 -7.13 37.65 -29.30
CA SER A 1054 -6.76 38.57 -28.23
C SER A 1054 -5.52 38.06 -27.50
N VAL A 1055 -4.44 38.84 -27.50
CA VAL A 1055 -3.17 38.51 -26.84
C VAL A 1055 -2.86 39.61 -25.84
N SER A 1056 -2.98 39.34 -24.55
CA SER A 1056 -2.79 40.35 -23.50
C SER A 1056 -1.99 39.83 -22.32
N VAL A 1057 -1.54 40.74 -21.48
CA VAL A 1057 -0.77 40.50 -20.24
C VAL A 1057 0.47 39.61 -20.48
N HIS A 1058 1.51 40.16 -21.10
CA HIS A 1058 2.81 39.50 -21.36
C HIS A 1058 2.75 38.19 -22.15
N SER A 1059 1.72 37.99 -22.98
CA SER A 1059 1.51 36.75 -23.73
C SER A 1059 2.15 36.80 -25.12
N VAL A 1060 2.45 35.64 -25.72
CA VAL A 1060 3.13 35.54 -27.02
C VAL A 1060 2.32 34.69 -28.00
N PHE A 1061 2.09 35.22 -29.20
CA PHE A 1061 1.63 34.46 -30.34
C PHE A 1061 2.69 34.51 -31.43
N ALA A 1062 3.11 33.36 -31.97
CA ALA A 1062 4.21 33.30 -32.93
C ALA A 1062 4.02 32.25 -34.05
N LEU A 1063 4.21 32.69 -35.30
CA LEU A 1063 4.34 31.84 -36.48
C LEU A 1063 5.79 31.92 -36.99
N LEU A 1064 6.56 30.84 -36.89
CA LEU A 1064 8.01 30.85 -37.10
C LEU A 1064 8.47 29.83 -38.14
N ASN A 1065 9.20 30.24 -39.18
CA ASN A 1065 9.90 29.32 -40.09
C ASN A 1065 8.99 28.25 -40.73
N ASN A 1066 7.73 28.58 -41.05
CA ASN A 1066 6.82 27.65 -41.72
C ASN A 1066 6.88 27.81 -43.24
N THR A 1067 6.52 26.76 -43.98
CA THR A 1067 6.48 26.75 -45.45
C THR A 1067 5.05 26.49 -45.95
N MET A 1068 4.61 27.23 -46.97
CA MET A 1068 3.35 26.95 -47.67
C MET A 1068 3.60 26.90 -49.18
N SER A 1069 3.32 25.76 -49.83
CA SER A 1069 3.60 25.58 -51.26
C SER A 1069 2.80 26.55 -52.14
N SER A 1070 1.50 26.70 -51.82
CA SER A 1070 0.55 27.63 -52.44
C SER A 1070 -0.60 27.93 -51.47
N GLY A 1071 -1.09 29.17 -51.45
CA GLY A 1071 -2.25 29.56 -50.66
C GLY A 1071 -2.55 31.06 -50.72
N THR A 1072 -3.46 31.52 -49.87
CA THR A 1072 -3.89 32.93 -49.82
C THR A 1072 -3.13 33.71 -48.77
N SER A 1073 -2.97 33.20 -47.54
CA SER A 1073 -2.17 33.89 -46.53
C SER A 1073 -1.54 33.03 -45.42
N PHE A 1074 -0.50 33.55 -44.77
CA PHE A 1074 0.06 32.88 -43.58
C PHE A 1074 -0.85 33.07 -42.35
N LEU A 1075 -1.32 34.30 -42.13
CA LEU A 1075 -2.31 34.60 -41.11
C LEU A 1075 -3.55 35.21 -41.77
N TYR A 1076 -4.71 34.64 -41.52
CA TYR A 1076 -6.00 35.19 -41.91
C TYR A 1076 -6.81 35.51 -40.67
N GLN A 1077 -7.31 36.74 -40.59
CA GLN A 1077 -8.04 37.27 -39.45
C GLN A 1077 -9.38 37.86 -39.91
N LYS A 1078 -10.50 37.38 -39.33
CA LYS A 1078 -11.84 37.70 -39.81
C LYS A 1078 -12.52 38.88 -39.08
N GLN A 1079 -12.46 38.94 -37.75
CA GLN A 1079 -13.20 39.91 -36.92
C GLN A 1079 -12.31 40.83 -36.09
N ILE A 1080 -11.93 40.49 -34.86
CA ILE A 1080 -11.14 41.39 -34.01
C ILE A 1080 -9.73 40.83 -33.81
N PHE A 1081 -8.74 41.72 -33.81
CA PHE A 1081 -7.35 41.41 -33.47
C PHE A 1081 -6.88 42.39 -32.41
N SER A 1082 -6.50 41.92 -31.22
CA SER A 1082 -5.97 42.77 -30.14
C SER A 1082 -4.67 42.23 -29.54
N VAL A 1083 -3.69 43.11 -29.35
CA VAL A 1083 -2.45 42.84 -28.63
C VAL A 1083 -2.24 43.94 -27.59
N SER A 1084 -2.19 43.61 -26.30
CA SER A 1084 -2.07 44.60 -25.22
C SER A 1084 -1.12 44.18 -24.10
N ASP A 1085 -0.78 45.11 -23.20
CA ASP A 1085 -0.08 44.86 -21.94
C ASP A 1085 1.26 44.10 -22.12
N HIS A 1086 2.15 44.65 -22.94
CA HIS A 1086 3.48 44.09 -23.24
C HIS A 1086 3.47 42.68 -23.88
N SER A 1087 2.38 42.33 -24.57
CA SER A 1087 2.26 41.08 -25.31
C SER A 1087 2.85 41.16 -26.73
N VAL A 1088 3.21 40.01 -27.31
CA VAL A 1088 3.94 39.93 -28.58
C VAL A 1088 3.19 39.09 -29.61
N LEU A 1089 2.99 39.68 -30.80
CA LEU A 1089 2.68 38.94 -32.03
C LEU A 1089 3.95 38.84 -32.88
N ARG A 1090 4.33 37.63 -33.28
CA ARG A 1090 5.50 37.39 -34.14
C ARG A 1090 5.14 36.55 -35.37
N VAL A 1091 5.45 37.02 -36.56
CA VAL A 1091 5.30 36.24 -37.82
C VAL A 1091 6.61 36.35 -38.58
N VAL A 1092 7.52 35.39 -38.36
CA VAL A 1092 8.94 35.50 -38.79
C VAL A 1092 9.40 34.25 -39.53
N GLY A 1093 10.15 34.43 -40.62
CA GLY A 1093 10.76 33.33 -41.38
C GLY A 1093 9.78 32.41 -42.14
N ASN A 1094 8.49 32.76 -42.18
CA ASN A 1094 7.51 32.02 -42.97
C ASN A 1094 7.71 32.29 -44.47
N SER A 1095 7.67 31.25 -45.29
CA SER A 1095 7.95 31.32 -46.73
C SER A 1095 6.93 30.52 -47.53
N GLY A 1096 6.68 30.92 -48.78
CA GLY A 1096 5.67 30.27 -49.60
C GLY A 1096 5.06 31.15 -50.68
N SER A 1097 4.37 30.53 -51.64
CA SER A 1097 3.63 31.26 -52.69
C SER A 1097 2.25 31.67 -52.16
N VAL A 1098 2.19 32.82 -51.48
CA VAL A 1098 0.96 33.35 -50.88
C VAL A 1098 0.55 34.68 -51.47
N SER A 1099 -0.76 34.95 -51.54
CA SER A 1099 -1.26 36.24 -52.03
C SER A 1099 -1.05 37.38 -51.02
N ASN A 1100 -1.12 37.08 -49.71
CA ASN A 1100 -0.95 38.04 -48.63
C ASN A 1100 -0.15 37.40 -47.48
N ALA A 1101 0.82 38.07 -46.87
CA ALA A 1101 1.45 37.52 -45.67
C ALA A 1101 0.44 37.47 -44.50
N ILE A 1102 -0.31 38.56 -44.30
CA ILE A 1102 -1.37 38.69 -43.32
C ILE A 1102 -2.59 39.29 -44.02
N CYS A 1103 -3.76 38.69 -43.86
CA CYS A 1103 -5.03 39.18 -44.38
C CYS A 1103 -5.97 39.46 -43.20
N ALA A 1104 -6.32 40.72 -42.97
CA ALA A 1104 -7.17 41.15 -41.85
C ALA A 1104 -8.34 41.98 -42.39
N TYR A 1105 -9.57 41.64 -41.99
CA TYR A 1105 -10.80 42.25 -42.55
C TYR A 1105 -11.36 43.41 -41.71
N ASN A 1106 -10.88 43.63 -40.49
CA ASN A 1106 -11.51 44.51 -39.49
C ASN A 1106 -10.41 45.20 -38.63
N PHE A 1107 -10.69 45.53 -37.36
CA PHE A 1107 -9.82 46.37 -36.52
C PHE A 1107 -8.66 45.61 -35.86
N TRP A 1108 -7.50 46.29 -35.80
CA TRP A 1108 -6.36 45.92 -34.97
C TRP A 1108 -6.28 46.89 -33.79
N ILE A 1109 -6.27 46.37 -32.57
CA ILE A 1109 -6.12 47.14 -31.34
C ILE A 1109 -4.76 46.76 -30.76
N ILE A 1110 -3.79 47.67 -30.82
CA ILE A 1110 -2.47 47.48 -30.22
C ILE A 1110 -2.35 48.51 -29.09
N GLN A 1111 -2.16 48.06 -27.84
CA GLN A 1111 -2.11 48.92 -26.65
C GLN A 1111 -0.87 48.67 -25.79
#